data_AF-A0A9Q1CWR5-F1
#
_entry.id   AF-A0A9Q1CWR5-F1
#
_cell.length_a   1.000
_cell.length_b   1.000
_cell.length_c   1.000
_cell.angle_alpha   90.00
_cell.angle_beta   90.00
_cell.angle_gamma   90.00
#
_symmetry.space_group_name_H-M   'P 1'
#
loop_
_entity.id
_entity.type
_entity.pdbx_description
1 polymer ?
#
loop_
_entity_poly.entity_id
_entity_poly.type
_entity_poly.pdbx_seq_one_letter_code
_entity_poly.pdbx_strand_id
1 'polypeptide(L)'
;MHREFHVTRTAISNPGVKRGREGVTVSKATSREAAWDSPGAECLCAVSKAECFVHSNSLRNLSQTPPARPLWPARETEKHCTEHSLRCTRETQLNASAKSSVIRSVRLTLLPLQEVPSNTFRDLHNVATIEISQSDSIRIFRARAFHSLHSLSELLIRNIRNLESIEKGAFSDLPKLKHLSICNTGLRQFPDLSAISSLEPFFYLEVGDNIEIDTIPPNAFQGMTEEETYMDLVRNGFKDVQRYAFNGTKMSKLILKGNKNLRKIHDEAFEGAAGPSLLDVSLTALRSLPALGLQQVTVLTARSTKGLKTLPPLESLLNLQEAHLTYPSHCCAFHTWRRKQRENAFLGSFGNLSRLCSSSAPQEFGYPSASGGLYPDYALYDLDFQYLNLELCVSDAPIRCTPEPDAFNPCEDLLGYAYLRAATWAIAVSAVLGNLAVLAVLLTSRHKLTVSRFLMCNLAFADLCMGVYLLLIAAVDQHSRRQYYNHATDWQTGGGCGAAGFLTVFASELSVYTLAVVTLERWHTITHALRRDRKLRLRHVAALMAGGWGFSLLAALLPVLGVSSYGKVSICLPMDIETPAAQAYVVGVLLLNAAAFLAVCVCYGRIYASVRNPHLATRRSDAKMAKRMAVLIFTDFLCMAPISFFAISAALRMPLITVSHSKILLILFYPINALCNPFLYTIFTRAFRQELRLLLRRCGGCGAPRRLPRLLGQGPRHTGPCRKPSSLRFYAYHIKMQGCILNKGPK
;
A
#
# COMPACT_ATOMS: atom_id res chain seq x y z
N MET A 1 -6.41 21.06 -32.68
CA MET A 1 -7.59 20.33 -33.21
C MET A 1 -8.66 20.27 -32.12
N HIS A 2 -9.91 19.97 -32.47
CA HIS A 2 -11.03 19.77 -31.52
C HIS A 2 -10.80 18.55 -30.60
N ARG A 3 -11.44 18.43 -29.42
CA ARG A 3 -12.40 19.30 -28.70
C ARG A 3 -12.31 18.96 -27.20
N GLU A 4 -12.31 19.96 -26.32
CA GLU A 4 -12.59 19.75 -24.89
C GLU A 4 -14.09 19.87 -24.61
N PHE A 5 -14.58 19.16 -23.60
CA PHE A 5 -15.91 19.35 -23.02
C PHE A 5 -15.78 20.11 -21.70
N HIS A 6 -16.39 21.30 -21.62
CA HIS A 6 -16.51 22.05 -20.37
C HIS A 6 -17.98 22.21 -19.97
N VAL A 7 -18.26 22.02 -18.68
CA VAL A 7 -19.60 22.11 -18.09
C VAL A 7 -19.83 23.50 -17.50
N THR A 8 -21.00 24.09 -17.75
CA THR A 8 -21.51 25.26 -16.99
C THR A 8 -23.01 25.20 -16.80
N ARG A 9 -23.46 25.51 -15.58
CA ARG A 9 -24.86 25.84 -15.25
C ARG A 9 -25.09 27.34 -15.39
N THR A 10 -26.25 27.74 -15.89
CA THR A 10 -26.92 29.04 -15.62
C THR A 10 -28.43 28.89 -15.83
N ALA A 11 -29.23 29.89 -15.44
CA ALA A 11 -30.70 29.77 -15.30
C ALA A 11 -31.44 31.08 -15.68
N ILE A 12 -32.78 31.07 -15.50
CA ILE A 12 -33.75 32.21 -15.41
C ILE A 12 -34.66 32.45 -16.67
N SER A 13 -35.91 32.87 -16.39
CA SER A 13 -36.97 33.50 -17.23
C SER A 13 -37.75 32.72 -18.32
N ASN A 14 -38.96 32.23 -17.96
CA ASN A 14 -40.34 32.65 -18.39
C ASN A 14 -40.56 33.60 -19.61
N PRO A 15 -41.80 33.74 -20.18
CA PRO A 15 -43.03 32.88 -20.10
C PRO A 15 -43.86 32.74 -21.43
N GLY A 16 -44.99 31.99 -21.41
CA GLY A 16 -46.06 31.97 -22.44
C GLY A 16 -46.10 30.70 -23.34
N VAL A 17 -47.18 30.31 -24.05
CA VAL A 17 -48.53 30.87 -24.32
C VAL A 17 -49.60 29.71 -24.33
N LYS A 18 -50.90 30.03 -24.48
CA LYS A 18 -52.10 29.15 -24.30
C LYS A 18 -52.54 28.34 -25.56
N ARG A 19 -53.41 27.33 -25.32
CA ARG A 19 -54.28 26.57 -26.28
C ARG A 19 -53.52 25.53 -27.15
N GLY A 20 -54.16 24.46 -27.68
CA GLY A 20 -55.58 24.07 -27.66
C GLY A 20 -55.80 22.55 -27.89
N ARG A 21 -57.05 22.12 -28.14
CA ARG A 21 -57.45 20.73 -28.48
C ARG A 21 -57.41 20.49 -30.01
N GLU A 22 -57.68 19.23 -30.39
CA GLU A 22 -57.84 18.70 -31.76
C GLU A 22 -56.51 18.52 -32.54
N GLY A 23 -56.34 17.49 -33.39
CA GLY A 23 -57.20 16.32 -33.65
C GLY A 23 -56.71 15.47 -34.84
N VAL A 24 -57.32 14.30 -35.03
CA VAL A 24 -57.32 13.46 -36.26
C VAL A 24 -56.01 12.71 -36.64
N THR A 25 -56.24 11.44 -36.98
CA THR A 25 -55.36 10.34 -37.41
C THR A 25 -54.56 10.53 -38.72
N VAL A 26 -53.44 9.79 -38.84
CA VAL A 26 -53.06 9.03 -40.06
C VAL A 26 -52.64 7.60 -39.65
N SER A 27 -52.75 6.62 -40.54
CA SER A 27 -52.60 5.16 -40.31
C SER A 27 -51.52 4.51 -41.19
N LYS A 28 -51.13 3.24 -40.97
CA LYS A 28 -50.26 2.47 -41.92
C LYS A 28 -48.87 2.03 -41.38
N ALA A 29 -48.52 0.82 -40.88
CA ALA A 29 -48.23 -0.50 -41.51
C ALA A 29 -47.26 -0.43 -42.74
N THR A 30 -46.34 -1.34 -43.11
CA THR A 30 -45.91 -2.76 -42.87
C THR A 30 -45.31 -3.21 -41.51
N SER A 31 -44.93 -4.46 -41.15
CA SER A 31 -45.14 -5.84 -41.67
C SER A 31 -44.84 -6.93 -40.60
N ARG A 32 -45.76 -7.91 -40.46
CA ARG A 32 -45.62 -9.40 -40.53
C ARG A 32 -44.28 -10.10 -40.15
N GLU A 33 -44.21 -11.34 -39.66
CA GLU A 33 -45.13 -12.43 -39.19
C GLU A 33 -44.20 -13.57 -38.63
N ALA A 34 -44.57 -14.62 -37.88
CA ALA A 34 -45.78 -15.05 -37.14
C ALA A 34 -45.40 -16.15 -36.11
N ALA A 35 -46.29 -16.47 -35.16
CA ALA A 35 -46.27 -17.69 -34.34
C ALA A 35 -47.71 -18.22 -34.17
N TRP A 36 -47.90 -19.52 -33.90
CA TRP A 36 -49.18 -20.22 -34.09
C TRP A 36 -49.70 -20.94 -32.82
N ASP A 37 -51.01 -20.82 -32.57
CA ASP A 37 -51.74 -21.58 -31.53
C ASP A 37 -52.14 -22.99 -31.99
N SER A 38 -51.94 -24.00 -31.13
CA SER A 38 -52.69 -25.27 -31.11
C SER A 38 -52.45 -26.04 -29.79
N PRO A 39 -53.39 -26.89 -29.34
CA PRO A 39 -53.58 -27.14 -27.91
C PRO A 39 -52.66 -28.18 -27.24
N GLY A 40 -52.45 -28.00 -25.94
CA GLY A 40 -51.83 -28.96 -25.03
C GLY A 40 -52.41 -28.85 -23.62
N ALA A 41 -52.53 -29.98 -22.92
CA ALA A 41 -53.10 -30.01 -21.57
C ALA A 41 -52.17 -29.33 -20.55
N GLU A 42 -52.75 -28.50 -19.69
CA GLU A 42 -52.05 -27.65 -18.72
C GLU A 42 -52.07 -28.26 -17.31
N CYS A 43 -50.96 -28.18 -16.57
CA CYS A 43 -50.97 -28.40 -15.11
C CYS A 43 -51.33 -27.10 -14.39
N LEU A 44 -52.63 -26.79 -14.34
CA LEU A 44 -53.19 -25.57 -13.73
C LEU A 44 -53.12 -25.55 -12.20
N CYS A 45 -52.04 -25.01 -11.63
CA CYS A 45 -52.05 -24.42 -10.29
C CYS A 45 -52.45 -22.94 -10.38
N ALA A 46 -53.77 -22.70 -10.49
CA ALA A 46 -54.33 -21.37 -10.72
C ALA A 46 -54.41 -20.53 -9.44
N VAL A 47 -53.28 -19.94 -9.04
CA VAL A 47 -53.26 -18.65 -8.31
C VAL A 47 -52.82 -17.57 -9.31
N SER A 48 -53.50 -16.42 -9.30
CA SER A 48 -53.43 -15.41 -10.37
C SER A 48 -52.00 -15.02 -10.79
N LYS A 49 -51.64 -15.34 -12.05
CA LYS A 49 -50.38 -14.98 -12.74
C LYS A 49 -49.08 -15.66 -12.23
N ALA A 50 -49.05 -16.98 -12.17
CA ALA A 50 -47.81 -17.76 -12.18
C ALA A 50 -47.69 -18.62 -13.46
N GLU A 51 -46.65 -18.42 -14.26
CA GLU A 51 -46.36 -19.21 -15.47
C GLU A 51 -45.29 -20.28 -15.17
N CYS A 52 -45.69 -21.55 -15.15
CA CYS A 52 -44.78 -22.68 -14.94
C CYS A 52 -44.20 -23.20 -16.27
N PHE A 53 -42.97 -22.78 -16.60
CA PHE A 53 -42.25 -23.27 -17.78
C PHE A 53 -41.54 -24.60 -17.52
N VAL A 54 -41.92 -25.66 -18.26
CA VAL A 54 -41.22 -26.95 -18.31
C VAL A 54 -40.51 -27.08 -19.66
N HIS A 55 -39.18 -27.21 -19.64
CA HIS A 55 -38.38 -27.37 -20.86
C HIS A 55 -38.17 -28.85 -21.22
N SER A 56 -38.57 -29.25 -22.42
CA SER A 56 -38.15 -30.51 -23.06
C SER A 56 -37.29 -30.22 -24.29
N ASN A 57 -36.01 -30.62 -24.28
CA ASN A 57 -35.13 -30.42 -25.43
C ASN A 57 -35.41 -31.45 -26.54
N SER A 58 -35.88 -31.00 -27.70
CA SER A 58 -35.83 -31.76 -28.96
C SER A 58 -35.78 -30.80 -30.16
N LEU A 59 -35.00 -31.17 -31.19
CA LEU A 59 -34.75 -30.38 -32.40
C LEU A 59 -35.26 -31.13 -33.65
N ARG A 60 -36.23 -30.54 -34.37
CA ARG A 60 -36.40 -30.69 -35.83
C ARG A 60 -37.44 -29.72 -36.41
N ASN A 61 -37.35 -29.47 -37.72
CA ASN A 61 -38.17 -28.52 -38.49
C ASN A 61 -39.46 -29.17 -39.03
N LEU A 62 -40.55 -28.40 -39.24
CA LEU A 62 -41.19 -28.13 -40.56
C LEU A 62 -42.63 -27.53 -40.51
N SER A 63 -42.88 -26.59 -41.44
CA SER A 63 -44.15 -26.20 -42.13
C SER A 63 -45.54 -26.19 -41.44
N GLN A 64 -46.06 -24.98 -41.20
CA GLN A 64 -47.36 -24.40 -41.67
C GLN A 64 -48.60 -25.30 -41.93
N THR A 65 -49.76 -25.02 -41.27
CA THR A 65 -51.11 -24.67 -41.86
C THR A 65 -52.26 -24.64 -40.81
N PRO A 66 -53.47 -24.05 -41.10
CA PRO A 66 -54.51 -23.73 -40.08
C PRO A 66 -55.49 -24.85 -39.64
N PRO A 67 -56.29 -24.62 -38.57
CA PRO A 67 -57.02 -25.67 -37.84
C PRO A 67 -58.52 -25.78 -38.17
N ALA A 68 -59.14 -26.87 -37.68
CA ALA A 68 -60.59 -27.02 -37.52
C ALA A 68 -60.96 -27.23 -36.03
N ARG A 69 -62.08 -26.61 -35.61
CA ARG A 69 -62.89 -27.02 -34.43
C ARG A 69 -63.84 -28.18 -34.88
N PRO A 70 -64.73 -28.80 -34.06
CA PRO A 70 -65.15 -28.48 -32.66
C PRO A 70 -65.40 -29.70 -31.71
N LEU A 71 -66.07 -29.41 -30.57
CA LEU A 71 -66.90 -30.25 -29.65
C LEU A 71 -66.30 -30.87 -28.35
N TRP A 72 -66.87 -30.39 -27.21
CA TRP A 72 -67.36 -31.03 -25.95
C TRP A 72 -66.72 -32.31 -25.35
N PRO A 73 -66.96 -32.65 -24.06
CA PRO A 73 -67.41 -31.84 -22.90
C PRO A 73 -66.41 -31.90 -21.71
N ALA A 74 -66.78 -31.33 -20.56
CA ALA A 74 -65.97 -31.38 -19.33
C ALA A 74 -66.01 -32.74 -18.61
N ARG A 75 -64.94 -33.05 -17.86
CA ARG A 75 -64.96 -33.94 -16.69
C ARG A 75 -64.09 -33.31 -15.59
N GLU A 76 -64.52 -33.51 -14.35
CA GLU A 76 -63.82 -33.01 -13.16
C GLU A 76 -62.65 -33.92 -12.81
N THR A 77 -61.51 -33.31 -12.46
CA THR A 77 -60.44 -33.93 -11.67
C THR A 77 -59.97 -32.89 -10.64
N GLU A 78 -59.76 -33.34 -9.41
CA GLU A 78 -59.62 -32.45 -8.25
C GLU A 78 -58.31 -31.65 -8.29
N LYS A 79 -58.38 -30.35 -7.99
CA LYS A 79 -57.23 -29.45 -7.89
C LYS A 79 -56.99 -29.06 -6.44
N HIS A 80 -55.81 -29.35 -5.91
CA HIS A 80 -55.37 -28.94 -4.58
C HIS A 80 -54.05 -28.16 -4.63
N CYS A 81 -54.09 -27.03 -5.34
CA CYS A 81 -53.16 -25.92 -5.15
C CYS A 81 -53.95 -24.82 -4.44
N THR A 82 -53.61 -24.52 -3.18
CA THR A 82 -54.23 -23.43 -2.40
C THR A 82 -53.19 -22.36 -2.08
N GLU A 83 -53.62 -21.19 -1.63
CA GLU A 83 -52.77 -20.09 -1.19
C GLU A 83 -51.80 -20.48 -0.03
N HIS A 84 -52.02 -21.63 0.60
CA HIS A 84 -51.22 -22.16 1.71
C HIS A 84 -50.66 -23.57 1.47
N SER A 85 -50.85 -24.18 0.29
CA SER A 85 -50.40 -25.56 0.04
C SER A 85 -49.88 -25.80 -1.37
N LEU A 86 -48.57 -26.03 -1.48
CA LEU A 86 -47.91 -26.62 -2.64
C LEU A 86 -47.55 -28.07 -2.31
N ARG A 87 -47.97 -29.03 -3.16
CA ARG A 87 -47.58 -30.44 -3.03
C ARG A 87 -47.47 -31.07 -4.41
N CYS A 88 -46.27 -31.47 -4.80
CA CYS A 88 -46.01 -32.08 -6.10
C CYS A 88 -46.13 -33.61 -5.98
N THR A 89 -47.26 -34.17 -6.38
CA THR A 89 -47.51 -35.63 -6.32
C THR A 89 -46.99 -36.35 -7.57
N ARG A 90 -46.75 -37.66 -7.45
CA ARG A 90 -46.40 -38.54 -8.58
C ARG A 90 -47.39 -38.44 -9.75
N GLU A 91 -48.68 -38.19 -9.48
CA GLU A 91 -49.71 -38.02 -10.51
C GLU A 91 -49.53 -36.72 -11.31
N THR A 92 -49.16 -35.62 -10.66
CA THR A 92 -48.81 -34.37 -11.38
C THR A 92 -47.58 -34.57 -12.28
N GLN A 93 -46.60 -35.38 -11.84
CA GLN A 93 -45.44 -35.74 -12.65
C GLN A 93 -45.81 -36.64 -13.84
N LEU A 94 -46.71 -37.60 -13.65
CA LEU A 94 -47.16 -38.53 -14.70
C LEU A 94 -48.10 -37.88 -15.73
N ASN A 95 -48.97 -36.96 -15.31
CA ASN A 95 -49.86 -36.23 -16.22
C ASN A 95 -49.09 -35.31 -17.17
N ALA A 96 -47.96 -34.73 -16.74
CA ALA A 96 -47.03 -34.06 -17.64
C ALA A 96 -46.31 -35.05 -18.58
N SER A 97 -45.96 -36.25 -18.07
CA SER A 97 -45.35 -37.32 -18.86
C SER A 97 -46.27 -37.89 -19.96
N ALA A 98 -47.56 -37.55 -20.00
CA ALA A 98 -48.47 -37.89 -21.10
C ALA A 98 -48.04 -37.30 -22.47
N LYS A 99 -47.15 -36.30 -22.47
CA LYS A 99 -46.42 -35.84 -23.68
C LYS A 99 -44.92 -36.19 -23.63
N SER A 100 -44.64 -37.50 -23.58
CA SER A 100 -43.36 -38.13 -24.00
C SER A 100 -42.07 -37.51 -23.44
N SER A 101 -42.09 -36.99 -22.22
CA SER A 101 -40.88 -36.49 -21.54
C SER A 101 -40.95 -36.71 -20.04
N VAL A 102 -39.91 -37.32 -19.47
CA VAL A 102 -39.75 -37.46 -18.02
C VAL A 102 -39.28 -36.11 -17.48
N ILE A 103 -40.04 -35.51 -16.54
CA ILE A 103 -39.61 -34.27 -15.88
C ILE A 103 -38.32 -34.55 -15.10
N ARG A 104 -37.21 -33.96 -15.59
CA ARG A 104 -35.89 -33.96 -14.93
C ARG A 104 -35.56 -32.65 -14.24
N SER A 105 -36.28 -31.56 -14.51
CA SER A 105 -36.06 -30.25 -13.90
C SER A 105 -37.38 -29.60 -13.51
N VAL A 106 -37.42 -29.02 -12.31
CA VAL A 106 -38.56 -28.29 -11.75
C VAL A 106 -38.11 -26.88 -11.41
N ARG A 107 -38.70 -25.87 -12.07
CA ARG A 107 -38.47 -24.45 -11.76
C ARG A 107 -39.73 -23.84 -11.16
N LEU A 108 -39.57 -23.19 -10.02
CA LEU A 108 -40.61 -22.49 -9.27
C LEU A 108 -40.23 -21.00 -9.16
N THR A 109 -40.90 -20.17 -9.93
CA THR A 109 -40.66 -18.71 -10.02
C THR A 109 -41.91 -17.94 -9.63
N LEU A 110 -41.73 -16.77 -9.00
CA LEU A 110 -42.81 -15.83 -8.65
C LEU A 110 -43.92 -16.47 -7.78
N LEU A 111 -43.55 -17.36 -6.86
CA LEU A 111 -44.52 -18.01 -5.97
C LEU A 111 -45.14 -17.01 -4.96
N PRO A 112 -46.48 -16.99 -4.79
CA PRO A 112 -47.16 -16.15 -3.80
C PRO A 112 -47.08 -16.70 -2.37
N LEU A 113 -46.59 -17.93 -2.18
CA LEU A 113 -46.55 -18.67 -0.92
C LEU A 113 -45.66 -17.98 0.13
N GLN A 114 -46.07 -18.03 1.40
CA GLN A 114 -45.27 -17.52 2.53
C GLN A 114 -44.22 -18.52 3.05
N GLU A 115 -44.45 -19.82 2.83
CA GLU A 115 -43.52 -20.89 3.23
C GLU A 115 -43.47 -22.02 2.19
N VAL A 116 -42.39 -22.81 2.23
CA VAL A 116 -42.29 -24.10 1.53
C VAL A 116 -42.51 -25.22 2.55
N PRO A 117 -43.64 -25.96 2.51
CA PRO A 117 -43.98 -26.97 3.50
C PRO A 117 -43.04 -28.18 3.53
N SER A 118 -43.07 -28.92 4.65
CA SER A 118 -42.40 -30.21 4.80
C SER A 118 -42.90 -31.23 3.77
N ASN A 119 -41.98 -32.00 3.19
CA ASN A 119 -42.23 -33.06 2.19
C ASN A 119 -42.80 -32.57 0.83
N THR A 120 -42.76 -31.27 0.51
CA THR A 120 -43.30 -30.66 -0.73
C THR A 120 -42.94 -31.45 -2.01
N PHE A 121 -41.71 -31.97 -2.08
CA PHE A 121 -41.13 -32.63 -3.25
C PHE A 121 -41.01 -34.18 -3.13
N ARG A 122 -41.49 -34.79 -2.03
CA ARG A 122 -41.14 -36.17 -1.62
C ARG A 122 -41.40 -37.25 -2.68
N ASP A 123 -42.42 -37.07 -3.51
CA ASP A 123 -42.86 -38.07 -4.50
C ASP A 123 -42.10 -37.97 -5.85
N LEU A 124 -41.16 -37.01 -5.99
CA LEU A 124 -40.49 -36.65 -7.26
C LEU A 124 -39.20 -37.43 -7.54
N HIS A 125 -39.26 -38.76 -7.50
CA HIS A 125 -38.09 -39.65 -7.56
C HIS A 125 -37.17 -39.50 -8.78
N ASN A 126 -37.64 -38.90 -9.89
CA ASN A 126 -36.90 -38.75 -11.15
C ASN A 126 -36.37 -37.33 -11.43
N VAL A 127 -36.57 -36.37 -10.51
CA VAL A 127 -36.11 -34.98 -10.71
C VAL A 127 -34.63 -34.85 -10.38
N ALA A 128 -33.87 -34.23 -11.28
CA ALA A 128 -32.43 -34.00 -11.18
C ALA A 128 -32.06 -32.53 -10.85
N THR A 129 -32.90 -31.56 -11.21
CA THR A 129 -32.70 -30.15 -10.87
C THR A 129 -33.96 -29.57 -10.23
N ILE A 130 -33.83 -28.90 -9.09
CA ILE A 130 -34.89 -28.05 -8.52
C ILE A 130 -34.36 -26.62 -8.41
N GLU A 131 -35.08 -25.67 -9.00
CA GLU A 131 -34.84 -24.24 -8.82
C GLU A 131 -36.05 -23.57 -8.17
N ILE A 132 -35.84 -22.87 -7.07
CA ILE A 132 -36.80 -21.93 -6.48
C ILE A 132 -36.19 -20.54 -6.57
N SER A 133 -36.83 -19.64 -7.32
CA SER A 133 -36.27 -18.30 -7.54
C SER A 133 -37.30 -17.19 -7.66
N GLN A 134 -36.85 -15.94 -7.55
CA GLN A 134 -37.65 -14.72 -7.78
C GLN A 134 -38.99 -14.68 -7.00
N SER A 135 -39.03 -15.19 -5.77
CA SER A 135 -40.28 -15.40 -5.02
C SER A 135 -40.29 -14.56 -3.75
N ASP A 136 -40.58 -13.25 -3.88
CA ASP A 136 -40.51 -12.28 -2.78
C ASP A 136 -41.51 -12.55 -1.63
N SER A 137 -42.50 -13.43 -1.78
CA SER A 137 -43.43 -13.78 -0.70
C SER A 137 -42.87 -14.76 0.34
N ILE A 138 -41.89 -15.60 -0.04
CA ILE A 138 -41.44 -16.72 0.80
C ILE A 138 -40.53 -16.23 1.93
N ARG A 139 -40.87 -16.63 3.17
CA ARG A 139 -40.13 -16.33 4.41
C ARG A 139 -39.43 -17.52 5.05
N ILE A 140 -40.01 -18.73 4.93
CA ILE A 140 -39.53 -19.93 5.65
C ILE A 140 -39.51 -21.15 4.72
N PHE A 141 -38.42 -21.92 4.75
CA PHE A 141 -38.41 -23.31 4.28
C PHE A 141 -38.50 -24.25 5.49
N ARG A 142 -39.51 -25.14 5.50
CA ARG A 142 -39.76 -26.05 6.62
C ARG A 142 -38.79 -27.24 6.66
N ALA A 143 -38.65 -27.85 7.84
CA ALA A 143 -37.89 -29.08 8.02
C ALA A 143 -38.40 -30.18 7.07
N ARG A 144 -37.50 -30.98 6.50
CA ARG A 144 -37.78 -31.98 5.45
C ARG A 144 -38.49 -31.43 4.21
N ALA A 145 -38.37 -30.13 3.86
CA ALA A 145 -38.87 -29.62 2.58
C ALA A 145 -38.25 -30.36 1.38
N PHE A 146 -36.93 -30.60 1.42
CA PHE A 146 -36.17 -31.40 0.49
C PHE A 146 -35.71 -32.68 1.21
N HIS A 147 -36.46 -33.78 1.00
CA HIS A 147 -36.26 -35.04 1.72
C HIS A 147 -36.27 -36.24 0.78
N SER A 148 -35.23 -37.08 0.86
CA SER A 148 -35.15 -38.39 0.19
C SER A 148 -35.19 -38.33 -1.34
N LEU A 149 -34.58 -37.28 -1.91
CA LEU A 149 -34.61 -36.98 -3.35
C LEU A 149 -33.43 -37.66 -4.06
N HIS A 150 -33.49 -38.99 -4.14
CA HIS A 150 -32.47 -39.92 -4.64
C HIS A 150 -31.91 -39.69 -6.07
N SER A 151 -32.49 -38.77 -6.84
CA SER A 151 -32.04 -38.38 -8.18
C SER A 151 -31.60 -36.91 -8.29
N LEU A 152 -31.76 -36.12 -7.23
CA LEU A 152 -31.50 -34.68 -7.26
C LEU A 152 -29.99 -34.42 -7.33
N SER A 153 -29.55 -33.81 -8.43
CA SER A 153 -28.17 -33.41 -8.70
C SER A 153 -27.93 -31.93 -8.42
N GLU A 154 -28.96 -31.08 -8.56
CA GLU A 154 -28.84 -29.62 -8.43
C GLU A 154 -30.02 -29.03 -7.65
N LEU A 155 -29.72 -28.18 -6.66
CA LEU A 155 -30.70 -27.42 -5.88
C LEU A 155 -30.31 -25.94 -5.86
N LEU A 156 -31.14 -25.10 -6.47
CA LEU A 156 -30.88 -23.67 -6.66
C LEU A 156 -31.95 -22.83 -5.96
N ILE A 157 -31.54 -21.99 -5.01
CA ILE A 157 -32.40 -21.14 -4.17
C ILE A 157 -31.93 -19.70 -4.38
N ARG A 158 -32.59 -18.94 -5.27
CA ARG A 158 -32.00 -17.72 -5.85
C ARG A 158 -32.94 -16.52 -5.91
N ASN A 159 -32.52 -15.36 -5.39
CA ASN A 159 -33.33 -14.13 -5.36
C ASN A 159 -34.64 -14.30 -4.55
N ILE A 160 -34.53 -14.76 -3.31
CA ILE A 160 -35.66 -14.90 -2.37
C ILE A 160 -35.41 -13.94 -1.19
N ARG A 161 -35.58 -12.64 -1.45
CA ARG A 161 -35.07 -11.55 -0.60
C ARG A 161 -35.68 -11.48 0.79
N ASN A 162 -36.89 -12.02 0.96
CA ASN A 162 -37.61 -12.06 2.24
C ASN A 162 -37.49 -13.42 2.95
N LEU A 163 -36.64 -14.35 2.48
CA LEU A 163 -36.39 -15.64 3.13
C LEU A 163 -35.62 -15.43 4.45
N GLU A 164 -36.35 -15.30 5.56
CA GLU A 164 -35.80 -15.07 6.90
C GLU A 164 -35.06 -16.30 7.45
N SER A 165 -35.54 -17.51 7.15
CA SER A 165 -34.96 -18.76 7.69
C SER A 165 -35.17 -20.01 6.82
N ILE A 166 -34.27 -20.97 7.00
CA ILE A 166 -34.41 -22.36 6.57
C ILE A 166 -34.35 -23.20 7.86
N GLU A 167 -35.39 -23.98 8.14
CA GLU A 167 -35.46 -24.79 9.36
C GLU A 167 -34.41 -25.92 9.38
N LYS A 168 -34.01 -26.36 10.58
CA LYS A 168 -33.02 -27.42 10.74
C LYS A 168 -33.46 -28.71 10.04
N GLY A 169 -32.58 -29.34 9.25
CA GLY A 169 -32.91 -30.51 8.44
C GLY A 169 -33.95 -30.25 7.33
N ALA A 170 -34.10 -29.02 6.82
CA ALA A 170 -34.88 -28.74 5.61
C ALA A 170 -34.29 -29.46 4.38
N PHE A 171 -32.97 -29.59 4.32
CA PHE A 171 -32.23 -30.48 3.41
C PHE A 171 -31.93 -31.79 4.14
N SER A 172 -32.35 -32.92 3.59
CA SER A 172 -32.16 -34.23 4.25
C SER A 172 -32.16 -35.38 3.24
N ASP A 173 -31.21 -36.31 3.35
CA ASP A 173 -31.13 -37.51 2.50
C ASP A 173 -31.14 -37.17 0.99
N LEU A 174 -30.04 -36.56 0.53
CA LEU A 174 -29.86 -36.08 -0.84
C LEU A 174 -28.60 -36.69 -1.48
N PRO A 175 -28.52 -38.04 -1.61
CA PRO A 175 -27.27 -38.77 -1.86
C PRO A 175 -26.59 -38.50 -3.21
N LYS A 176 -27.26 -37.85 -4.17
CA LYS A 176 -26.72 -37.49 -5.48
C LYS A 176 -26.53 -35.98 -5.71
N LEU A 177 -26.67 -35.16 -4.66
CA LEU A 177 -26.59 -33.71 -4.80
C LEU A 177 -25.14 -33.29 -5.11
N LYS A 178 -24.92 -32.74 -6.31
CA LYS A 178 -23.62 -32.23 -6.77
C LYS A 178 -23.50 -30.71 -6.60
N HIS A 179 -24.62 -30.00 -6.62
CA HIS A 179 -24.66 -28.54 -6.63
C HIS A 179 -25.76 -28.02 -5.70
N LEU A 180 -25.37 -27.29 -4.66
CA LEU A 180 -26.29 -26.49 -3.84
C LEU A 180 -25.94 -25.01 -4.00
N SER A 181 -26.93 -24.20 -4.40
CA SER A 181 -26.79 -22.74 -4.56
C SER A 181 -27.83 -22.01 -3.72
N ILE A 182 -27.39 -21.12 -2.83
CA ILE A 182 -28.23 -20.28 -1.98
C ILE A 182 -27.76 -18.83 -2.15
N CYS A 183 -28.41 -18.09 -3.04
CA CYS A 183 -27.93 -16.77 -3.46
C CYS A 183 -28.98 -15.65 -3.41
N ASN A 184 -28.59 -14.47 -2.94
CA ASN A 184 -29.43 -13.28 -2.82
C ASN A 184 -30.73 -13.57 -2.03
N THR A 185 -30.56 -13.98 -0.77
CA THR A 185 -31.65 -14.27 0.18
C THR A 185 -31.57 -13.40 1.43
N GLY A 186 -32.68 -13.28 2.17
CA GLY A 186 -32.78 -12.54 3.43
C GLY A 186 -32.25 -13.29 4.67
N LEU A 187 -31.47 -14.36 4.48
CA LEU A 187 -31.07 -15.25 5.56
C LEU A 187 -30.16 -14.54 6.58
N ARG A 188 -30.50 -14.68 7.86
CA ARG A 188 -29.76 -14.10 9.01
C ARG A 188 -28.76 -15.05 9.65
N GLN A 189 -28.89 -16.34 9.40
CA GLN A 189 -28.08 -17.40 9.97
C GLN A 189 -27.59 -18.31 8.84
N PHE A 190 -26.44 -18.95 9.06
CA PHE A 190 -25.92 -19.92 8.11
C PHE A 190 -26.85 -21.15 8.08
N PRO A 191 -27.27 -21.67 6.90
CA PRO A 191 -28.21 -22.78 6.82
C PRO A 191 -27.61 -24.08 7.34
N ASP A 192 -28.44 -24.95 7.92
CA ASP A 192 -28.03 -26.29 8.34
C ASP A 192 -27.86 -27.22 7.13
N LEU A 193 -26.62 -27.68 6.93
CA LEU A 193 -26.24 -28.61 5.85
C LEU A 193 -26.01 -30.05 6.35
N SER A 194 -26.17 -30.30 7.65
CA SER A 194 -25.63 -31.50 8.32
C SER A 194 -26.32 -32.83 8.01
N ALA A 195 -27.49 -32.80 7.35
CA ALA A 195 -28.27 -33.98 6.99
C ALA A 195 -28.30 -34.26 5.46
N ILE A 196 -27.51 -33.55 4.65
CA ILE A 196 -27.49 -33.70 3.19
C ILE A 196 -26.92 -35.07 2.78
N SER A 197 -25.76 -35.45 3.34
CA SER A 197 -25.09 -36.74 3.14
C SER A 197 -24.94 -37.16 1.67
N SER A 198 -24.42 -36.26 0.83
CA SER A 198 -24.17 -36.55 -0.59
C SER A 198 -22.96 -37.48 -0.77
N LEU A 199 -23.10 -38.45 -1.69
CA LEU A 199 -22.12 -39.48 -2.03
C LEU A 199 -21.43 -39.22 -3.38
N GLU A 200 -21.60 -38.04 -3.96
CA GLU A 200 -20.99 -37.65 -5.23
C GLU A 200 -19.56 -37.15 -5.02
N PRO A 201 -18.58 -37.55 -5.87
CA PRO A 201 -17.15 -37.33 -5.61
C PRO A 201 -16.71 -35.87 -5.65
N PHE A 202 -17.55 -34.98 -6.21
CA PHE A 202 -17.32 -33.54 -6.25
C PHE A 202 -18.61 -32.80 -5.90
N PHE A 203 -18.59 -32.04 -4.81
CA PHE A 203 -19.71 -31.23 -4.33
C PHE A 203 -19.40 -29.73 -4.47
N TYR A 204 -20.24 -29.00 -5.21
CA TYR A 204 -20.14 -27.55 -5.39
C TYR A 204 -21.19 -26.83 -4.52
N LEU A 205 -20.73 -26.02 -3.58
CA LEU A 205 -21.55 -25.20 -2.69
C LEU A 205 -21.37 -23.72 -3.04
N GLU A 206 -22.42 -23.07 -3.52
CA GLU A 206 -22.48 -21.63 -3.75
C GLU A 206 -23.37 -20.99 -2.67
N VAL A 207 -22.82 -20.09 -1.87
CA VAL A 207 -23.57 -19.25 -0.92
C VAL A 207 -23.19 -17.80 -1.21
N GLY A 208 -24.04 -17.10 -1.97
CA GLY A 208 -23.70 -15.82 -2.60
C GLY A 208 -24.61 -14.65 -2.23
N ASP A 209 -24.05 -13.45 -2.04
CA ASP A 209 -24.83 -12.20 -1.87
C ASP A 209 -25.84 -12.19 -0.70
N ASN A 210 -25.71 -13.09 0.29
CA ASN A 210 -26.61 -13.14 1.45
C ASN A 210 -26.09 -12.16 2.52
N ILE A 211 -26.49 -10.90 2.39
CA ILE A 211 -25.91 -9.77 3.15
C ILE A 211 -26.25 -9.77 4.65
N GLU A 212 -27.25 -10.52 5.09
CA GLU A 212 -27.64 -10.62 6.51
C GLU A 212 -26.99 -11.80 7.27
N ILE A 213 -26.25 -12.71 6.59
CA ILE A 213 -25.54 -13.81 7.28
C ILE A 213 -24.23 -13.27 7.88
N ASP A 214 -24.20 -13.15 9.21
CA ASP A 214 -23.13 -12.47 9.94
C ASP A 214 -21.87 -13.30 10.21
N THR A 215 -21.97 -14.63 10.34
CA THR A 215 -20.85 -15.50 10.75
C THR A 215 -20.95 -16.89 10.13
N ILE A 216 -19.81 -17.56 9.90
CA ILE A 216 -19.77 -19.01 9.67
C ILE A 216 -19.58 -19.72 11.02
N PRO A 217 -20.54 -20.53 11.49
CA PRO A 217 -20.48 -21.21 12.79
C PRO A 217 -19.55 -22.44 12.79
N PRO A 218 -19.25 -23.04 13.95
CA PRO A 218 -18.48 -24.29 14.05
C PRO A 218 -19.21 -25.44 13.36
N ASN A 219 -18.46 -26.34 12.71
CA ASN A 219 -18.96 -27.53 12.01
C ASN A 219 -20.03 -27.24 10.92
N ALA A 220 -20.08 -26.03 10.36
CA ALA A 220 -21.15 -25.56 9.47
C ALA A 220 -21.41 -26.44 8.22
N PHE A 221 -20.40 -27.21 7.81
CA PHE A 221 -20.41 -28.06 6.61
C PHE A 221 -20.30 -29.56 6.94
N GLN A 222 -20.21 -29.93 8.23
CA GLN A 222 -20.04 -31.32 8.65
C GLN A 222 -21.30 -32.13 8.34
N GLY A 223 -21.16 -33.27 7.67
CA GLY A 223 -22.28 -34.13 7.23
C GLY A 223 -22.88 -33.76 5.86
N MET A 224 -22.37 -32.73 5.20
CA MET A 224 -22.78 -32.36 3.83
C MET A 224 -22.38 -33.42 2.81
N THR A 225 -21.11 -33.84 2.83
CA THR A 225 -20.52 -34.95 2.08
C THR A 225 -19.21 -35.36 2.76
N GLU A 226 -18.72 -36.57 2.48
CA GLU A 226 -17.38 -37.00 2.86
C GLU A 226 -16.34 -36.78 1.72
N GLU A 227 -16.75 -36.35 0.53
CA GLU A 227 -15.88 -36.22 -0.66
C GLU A 227 -15.40 -34.78 -0.93
N GLU A 228 -14.74 -34.54 -2.08
CA GLU A 228 -14.11 -33.25 -2.38
C GLU A 228 -15.14 -32.12 -2.57
N THR A 229 -14.99 -31.06 -1.79
CA THR A 229 -15.85 -29.87 -1.85
C THR A 229 -15.18 -28.67 -2.53
N TYR A 230 -16.01 -27.92 -3.25
CA TYR A 230 -15.71 -26.60 -3.80
C TYR A 230 -16.67 -25.60 -3.17
N MET A 231 -16.17 -24.68 -2.35
CA MET A 231 -16.99 -23.71 -1.60
C MET A 231 -16.80 -22.29 -2.18
N ASP A 232 -17.87 -21.73 -2.75
CA ASP A 232 -17.93 -20.36 -3.26
C ASP A 232 -18.85 -19.51 -2.36
N LEU A 233 -18.26 -18.85 -1.37
CA LEU A 233 -18.95 -18.19 -0.24
C LEU A 233 -18.86 -16.65 -0.37
N VAL A 234 -19.20 -16.14 -1.55
CA VAL A 234 -18.91 -14.76 -1.99
C VAL A 234 -19.94 -13.70 -1.60
N ARG A 235 -19.46 -12.48 -1.29
CA ARG A 235 -20.27 -11.24 -1.13
C ARG A 235 -21.38 -11.30 -0.04
N ASN A 236 -21.28 -12.20 0.93
CA ASN A 236 -22.18 -12.30 2.07
C ASN A 236 -21.87 -11.25 3.16
N GLY A 237 -22.68 -11.23 4.22
CA GLY A 237 -22.54 -10.33 5.38
C GLY A 237 -21.31 -10.57 6.27
N PHE A 238 -20.64 -11.73 6.13
CA PHE A 238 -19.72 -12.31 7.12
C PHE A 238 -18.75 -11.31 7.77
N LYS A 239 -18.69 -11.35 9.10
CA LYS A 239 -17.81 -10.57 9.99
C LYS A 239 -16.66 -11.42 10.53
N ASP A 240 -16.93 -12.68 10.84
CA ASP A 240 -15.94 -13.66 11.29
C ASP A 240 -16.28 -15.10 10.83
N VAL A 241 -15.23 -15.94 10.83
CA VAL A 241 -15.31 -17.40 10.68
C VAL A 241 -14.78 -18.03 11.97
N GLN A 242 -15.60 -18.86 12.61
CA GLN A 242 -15.34 -19.36 13.96
C GLN A 242 -14.36 -20.56 13.97
N ARG A 243 -13.97 -21.00 15.17
CA ARG A 243 -13.18 -22.23 15.36
C ARG A 243 -13.92 -23.45 14.82
N TYR A 244 -13.21 -24.43 14.27
CA TYR A 244 -13.77 -25.66 13.70
C TYR A 244 -14.85 -25.43 12.63
N ALA A 245 -14.91 -24.25 11.99
CA ALA A 245 -15.94 -23.93 11.00
C ALA A 245 -15.97 -24.93 9.83
N PHE A 246 -14.79 -25.39 9.40
CA PHE A 246 -14.61 -26.32 8.27
C PHE A 246 -14.30 -27.77 8.71
N ASN A 247 -14.39 -28.08 10.01
CA ASN A 247 -14.08 -29.39 10.56
C ASN A 247 -14.91 -30.52 9.91
N GLY A 248 -14.27 -31.65 9.63
CA GLY A 248 -14.90 -32.81 9.02
C GLY A 248 -15.20 -32.67 7.53
N THR A 249 -14.44 -31.84 6.79
CA THR A 249 -14.58 -31.68 5.34
C THR A 249 -13.27 -31.86 4.58
N LYS A 250 -13.35 -32.37 3.35
CA LYS A 250 -12.29 -32.30 2.33
C LYS A 250 -12.61 -31.15 1.38
N MET A 251 -11.74 -30.18 1.21
CA MET A 251 -11.97 -29.03 0.33
C MET A 251 -10.83 -28.81 -0.66
N SER A 252 -11.16 -28.77 -1.94
CA SER A 252 -10.21 -28.42 -3.00
C SER A 252 -10.07 -26.90 -3.12
N LYS A 253 -11.18 -26.16 -2.91
CA LYS A 253 -11.28 -24.73 -3.16
C LYS A 253 -12.18 -24.03 -2.14
N LEU A 254 -11.70 -22.91 -1.59
CA LEU A 254 -12.49 -22.01 -0.73
C LEU A 254 -12.37 -20.56 -1.21
N ILE A 255 -13.50 -19.96 -1.58
CA ILE A 255 -13.60 -18.56 -2.00
C ILE A 255 -14.42 -17.79 -0.95
N LEU A 256 -13.77 -16.87 -0.24
CA LEU A 256 -14.37 -15.92 0.70
C LEU A 256 -14.35 -14.48 0.13
N LYS A 257 -14.28 -14.35 -1.19
CA LYS A 257 -14.07 -13.09 -1.90
C LYS A 257 -15.25 -12.12 -1.78
N GLY A 258 -14.94 -10.85 -1.56
CA GLY A 258 -15.94 -9.78 -1.50
C GLY A 258 -16.78 -9.73 -0.23
N ASN A 259 -16.50 -10.57 0.78
CA ASN A 259 -17.06 -10.43 2.12
C ASN A 259 -16.43 -9.21 2.82
N LYS A 260 -16.90 -8.01 2.47
CA LYS A 260 -16.29 -6.72 2.85
C LYS A 260 -16.17 -6.50 4.36
N ASN A 261 -17.00 -7.18 5.16
CA ASN A 261 -17.02 -7.06 6.61
C ASN A 261 -16.10 -8.07 7.33
N LEU A 262 -15.58 -9.09 6.62
CA LEU A 262 -14.88 -10.22 7.22
C LEU A 262 -13.52 -9.76 7.77
N ARG A 263 -13.35 -9.80 9.09
CA ARG A 263 -12.20 -9.22 9.82
C ARG A 263 -11.26 -10.27 10.43
N LYS A 264 -11.80 -11.43 10.83
CA LYS A 264 -11.04 -12.54 11.41
C LYS A 264 -11.53 -13.89 10.86
N ILE A 265 -10.59 -14.75 10.50
CA ILE A 265 -10.77 -16.21 10.48
C ILE A 265 -10.09 -16.72 11.75
N HIS A 266 -10.71 -17.66 12.48
CA HIS A 266 -10.09 -18.24 13.68
C HIS A 266 -8.87 -19.10 13.30
N ASP A 267 -7.83 -19.13 14.13
CA ASP A 267 -6.64 -19.94 13.88
C ASP A 267 -6.96 -21.44 13.79
N GLU A 268 -7.92 -21.89 14.59
CA GLU A 268 -8.52 -23.24 14.58
C GLU A 268 -9.63 -23.43 13.53
N ALA A 269 -9.90 -22.47 12.62
CA ALA A 269 -11.05 -22.57 11.71
C ALA A 269 -10.96 -23.74 10.71
N PHE A 270 -9.73 -24.09 10.32
CA PHE A 270 -9.38 -25.20 9.44
C PHE A 270 -8.94 -26.46 10.19
N GLU A 271 -9.01 -26.48 11.52
CA GLU A 271 -8.65 -27.68 12.28
C GLU A 271 -9.70 -28.78 12.06
N GLY A 272 -9.25 -30.00 11.74
CA GLY A 272 -10.10 -31.10 11.31
C GLY A 272 -10.59 -31.03 9.85
N ALA A 273 -10.11 -30.06 9.06
CA ALA A 273 -10.33 -30.00 7.60
C ALA A 273 -9.13 -30.58 6.83
N ALA A 274 -9.38 -31.10 5.62
CA ALA A 274 -8.36 -31.34 4.61
C ALA A 274 -8.48 -30.28 3.50
N GLY A 275 -7.36 -29.70 3.08
CA GLY A 275 -7.32 -28.49 2.25
C GLY A 275 -7.51 -27.19 3.06
N PRO A 276 -7.80 -26.04 2.41
CA PRO A 276 -8.01 -25.88 0.96
C PRO A 276 -6.72 -25.86 0.16
N SER A 277 -6.77 -26.35 -1.09
CA SER A 277 -5.67 -26.19 -2.05
C SER A 277 -5.63 -24.77 -2.65
N LEU A 278 -6.80 -24.19 -2.93
CA LEU A 278 -6.94 -22.79 -3.37
C LEU A 278 -7.78 -22.00 -2.36
N LEU A 279 -7.20 -20.90 -1.84
CA LEU A 279 -7.85 -19.96 -0.92
C LEU A 279 -7.92 -18.55 -1.54
N ASP A 280 -9.12 -18.03 -1.80
CA ASP A 280 -9.33 -16.63 -2.25
C ASP A 280 -10.07 -15.80 -1.19
N VAL A 281 -9.34 -14.90 -0.54
CA VAL A 281 -9.82 -13.93 0.46
C VAL A 281 -9.78 -12.49 -0.05
N SER A 282 -9.80 -12.28 -1.37
CA SER A 282 -9.77 -10.96 -1.99
C SER A 282 -10.96 -10.08 -1.58
N LEU A 283 -10.77 -8.75 -1.54
CA LEU A 283 -11.81 -7.77 -1.23
C LEU A 283 -12.48 -7.98 0.16
N THR A 284 -11.75 -8.53 1.12
CA THR A 284 -12.17 -8.68 2.53
C THR A 284 -11.49 -7.63 3.44
N ALA A 285 -11.90 -7.57 4.71
CA ALA A 285 -11.30 -6.71 5.73
C ALA A 285 -10.37 -7.47 6.71
N LEU A 286 -9.90 -8.66 6.31
CA LEU A 286 -9.06 -9.53 7.14
C LEU A 286 -7.79 -8.80 7.56
N ARG A 287 -7.38 -8.99 8.83
CA ARG A 287 -6.12 -8.43 9.37
C ARG A 287 -4.93 -9.39 9.28
N SER A 288 -5.21 -10.67 9.44
CA SER A 288 -4.26 -11.78 9.37
C SER A 288 -4.93 -12.99 8.71
N LEU A 289 -4.12 -13.89 8.18
CA LEU A 289 -4.52 -15.28 7.90
C LEU A 289 -4.28 -16.13 9.16
N PRO A 290 -5.00 -17.25 9.35
CA PRO A 290 -4.76 -18.16 10.47
C PRO A 290 -3.36 -18.79 10.39
N ALA A 291 -2.75 -19.06 11.55
CA ALA A 291 -1.42 -19.67 11.61
C ALA A 291 -1.40 -21.20 11.34
N LEU A 292 -2.56 -21.86 11.33
CA LEU A 292 -2.73 -23.31 11.22
C LEU A 292 -3.64 -23.68 10.03
N GLY A 293 -3.58 -24.94 9.60
CA GLY A 293 -4.41 -25.51 8.53
C GLY A 293 -4.01 -25.15 7.09
N LEU A 294 -3.27 -24.07 6.86
CA LEU A 294 -2.94 -23.59 5.50
C LEU A 294 -1.86 -24.41 4.75
N GLN A 295 -1.35 -25.49 5.33
CA GLN A 295 -0.20 -26.25 4.79
C GLN A 295 -0.44 -26.82 3.38
N GLN A 296 -1.70 -27.06 3.01
CA GLN A 296 -2.08 -27.63 1.71
C GLN A 296 -2.35 -26.56 0.64
N VAL A 297 -2.33 -25.27 1.00
CA VAL A 297 -2.61 -24.16 0.05
C VAL A 297 -1.48 -24.06 -0.99
N THR A 298 -1.80 -24.40 -2.23
CA THR A 298 -0.93 -24.19 -3.40
C THR A 298 -1.17 -22.84 -4.07
N VAL A 299 -2.40 -22.29 -3.98
CA VAL A 299 -2.78 -21.00 -4.58
C VAL A 299 -3.47 -20.09 -3.56
N LEU A 300 -2.82 -18.97 -3.22
CA LEU A 300 -3.35 -17.97 -2.28
C LEU A 300 -3.70 -16.67 -3.02
N THR A 301 -4.96 -16.26 -2.98
CA THR A 301 -5.42 -14.98 -3.55
C THR A 301 -5.94 -14.06 -2.44
N ALA A 302 -5.35 -12.87 -2.32
CA ALA A 302 -5.70 -11.84 -1.36
C ALA A 302 -5.58 -10.44 -2.01
N ARG A 303 -6.24 -10.25 -3.16
CA ARG A 303 -6.19 -9.00 -3.93
C ARG A 303 -7.11 -7.94 -3.30
N SER A 304 -6.61 -6.71 -3.17
CA SER A 304 -7.30 -5.57 -2.54
C SER A 304 -7.71 -5.74 -1.06
N THR A 305 -7.12 -6.72 -0.36
CA THR A 305 -7.39 -7.02 1.07
C THR A 305 -6.51 -6.12 1.96
N LYS A 306 -6.83 -4.82 2.00
CA LYS A 306 -6.00 -3.77 2.65
C LYS A 306 -5.82 -3.90 4.18
N GLY A 307 -6.56 -4.80 4.83
CA GLY A 307 -6.34 -5.10 6.25
C GLY A 307 -5.15 -6.04 6.48
N LEU A 308 -4.81 -6.88 5.50
CA LEU A 308 -3.85 -7.97 5.63
C LEU A 308 -2.43 -7.41 5.43
N LYS A 309 -1.87 -6.85 6.51
CA LYS A 309 -0.51 -6.26 6.50
C LYS A 309 0.59 -7.27 6.82
N THR A 310 0.28 -8.28 7.63
CA THR A 310 1.23 -9.32 8.07
C THR A 310 0.91 -10.67 7.45
N LEU A 311 1.92 -11.40 7.01
CA LEU A 311 1.80 -12.81 6.64
C LEU A 311 1.77 -13.72 7.89
N PRO A 312 1.15 -14.91 7.81
CA PRO A 312 1.34 -15.97 8.82
C PRO A 312 2.79 -16.52 8.75
N PRO A 313 3.22 -17.38 9.68
CA PRO A 313 4.50 -18.07 9.58
C PRO A 313 4.62 -18.76 8.22
N LEU A 314 5.74 -18.57 7.51
CA LEU A 314 5.88 -19.06 6.12
C LEU A 314 5.92 -20.60 6.05
N GLU A 315 6.28 -21.22 7.17
CA GLU A 315 6.20 -22.66 7.44
C GLU A 315 4.77 -23.21 7.39
N SER A 316 3.74 -22.35 7.57
CA SER A 316 2.32 -22.71 7.38
C SER A 316 1.87 -22.72 5.91
N LEU A 317 2.69 -22.20 4.99
CA LEU A 317 2.41 -22.08 3.55
C LEU A 317 3.41 -22.91 2.72
N LEU A 318 3.80 -24.07 3.24
CA LEU A 318 4.94 -24.85 2.77
C LEU A 318 4.82 -25.31 1.31
N ASN A 319 3.60 -25.66 0.87
CA ASN A 319 3.30 -26.13 -0.49
C ASN A 319 2.88 -25.01 -1.47
N LEU A 320 3.01 -23.72 -1.09
CA LEU A 320 2.54 -22.60 -1.91
C LEU A 320 3.30 -22.50 -3.25
N GLN A 321 2.57 -22.31 -4.35
CA GLN A 321 3.09 -22.19 -5.70
C GLN A 321 2.74 -20.84 -6.35
N GLU A 322 1.54 -20.32 -6.09
CA GLU A 322 1.07 -19.03 -6.63
C GLU A 322 0.43 -18.15 -5.54
N ALA A 323 0.75 -16.85 -5.57
CA ALA A 323 0.39 -15.89 -4.54
C ALA A 323 -0.03 -14.53 -5.16
N HIS A 324 -1.33 -14.24 -5.14
CA HIS A 324 -1.89 -13.00 -5.68
C HIS A 324 -2.32 -12.04 -4.57
N LEU A 325 -1.39 -11.24 -4.08
CA LEU A 325 -1.50 -10.47 -2.84
C LEU A 325 -1.86 -8.99 -3.08
N THR A 326 -1.88 -8.19 -2.02
CA THR A 326 -2.13 -6.74 -2.08
C THR A 326 -0.84 -5.90 -1.98
N TYR A 327 0.23 -6.45 -1.40
CA TYR A 327 1.46 -5.72 -1.09
C TYR A 327 2.70 -6.39 -1.71
N PRO A 328 3.54 -5.68 -2.49
CA PRO A 328 4.75 -6.26 -3.08
C PRO A 328 5.76 -6.76 -2.04
N SER A 329 5.78 -6.15 -0.86
CA SER A 329 6.60 -6.56 0.29
C SER A 329 6.37 -8.01 0.72
N HIS A 330 5.15 -8.55 0.52
CA HIS A 330 4.84 -9.93 0.82
C HIS A 330 5.50 -10.90 -0.17
N CYS A 331 5.55 -10.54 -1.46
CA CYS A 331 6.24 -11.35 -2.47
C CYS A 331 7.74 -11.45 -2.20
N CYS A 332 8.35 -10.39 -1.67
CA CYS A 332 9.73 -10.43 -1.20
C CYS A 332 9.97 -11.50 -0.11
N ALA A 333 9.05 -11.65 0.84
CA ALA A 333 9.17 -12.66 1.90
C ALA A 333 9.23 -14.08 1.31
N PHE A 334 8.35 -14.39 0.35
CA PHE A 334 8.31 -15.68 -0.35
C PHE A 334 9.59 -15.94 -1.17
N HIS A 335 10.09 -14.96 -1.92
CA HIS A 335 11.35 -15.11 -2.67
C HIS A 335 12.56 -15.34 -1.75
N THR A 336 12.71 -14.56 -0.68
CA THR A 336 13.83 -14.72 0.28
C THR A 336 13.74 -16.04 1.03
N TRP A 337 12.54 -16.48 1.43
CA TRP A 337 12.34 -17.74 2.15
C TRP A 337 12.64 -18.95 1.26
N ARG A 338 12.07 -19.04 0.04
CA ARG A 338 12.35 -20.17 -0.87
C ARG A 338 13.81 -20.21 -1.31
N ARG A 339 14.45 -19.06 -1.53
CA ARG A 339 15.91 -18.99 -1.74
C ARG A 339 16.68 -19.60 -0.56
N LYS A 340 16.38 -19.20 0.68
CA LYS A 340 17.05 -19.73 1.86
C LYS A 340 16.80 -21.24 2.04
N GLN A 341 15.60 -21.73 1.71
CA GLN A 341 15.32 -23.17 1.73
C GLN A 341 16.17 -23.93 0.71
N ARG A 342 16.35 -23.41 -0.51
CA ARG A 342 17.27 -24.00 -1.51
C ARG A 342 18.72 -23.99 -1.04
N GLU A 343 19.19 -22.88 -0.46
CA GLU A 343 20.55 -22.78 0.11
C GLU A 343 20.76 -23.80 1.25
N ASN A 344 19.79 -23.95 2.16
CA ASN A 344 19.79 -24.97 3.21
C ASN A 344 19.77 -26.40 2.65
N ALA A 345 18.92 -26.67 1.67
CA ALA A 345 18.76 -28.00 1.06
C ALA A 345 20.02 -28.41 0.28
N PHE A 346 20.67 -27.47 -0.41
CA PHE A 346 21.94 -27.70 -1.09
C PHE A 346 23.06 -28.06 -0.09
N LEU A 347 23.19 -27.30 1.00
CA LEU A 347 24.13 -27.58 2.09
C LEU A 347 23.84 -28.93 2.79
N GLY A 348 22.56 -29.28 2.99
CA GLY A 348 22.16 -30.59 3.53
C GLY A 348 22.43 -31.74 2.55
N SER A 349 22.29 -31.50 1.25
CA SER A 349 22.52 -32.50 0.20
C SER A 349 23.98 -32.97 0.16
N PHE A 350 24.96 -32.10 0.43
CA PHE A 350 26.37 -32.50 0.58
C PHE A 350 26.59 -33.54 1.71
N GLY A 351 25.70 -33.62 2.70
CA GLY A 351 25.73 -34.67 3.74
C GLY A 351 25.13 -36.02 3.31
N ASN A 352 24.38 -36.07 2.21
CA ASN A 352 23.69 -37.27 1.70
C ASN A 352 24.15 -37.71 0.29
N LEU A 353 24.90 -36.87 -0.43
CA LEU A 353 25.37 -37.15 -1.80
C LEU A 353 26.21 -38.43 -1.89
N SER A 354 26.84 -38.84 -0.78
CA SER A 354 27.60 -40.09 -0.66
C SER A 354 26.75 -41.37 -0.59
N ARG A 355 25.42 -41.30 -0.74
CA ARG A 355 24.50 -42.46 -0.65
C ARG A 355 23.48 -42.59 -1.79
N LEU A 356 23.40 -41.64 -2.72
CA LEU A 356 22.29 -41.57 -3.71
C LEU A 356 22.71 -41.73 -5.18
N CYS A 357 23.99 -41.93 -5.47
CA CYS A 357 24.50 -42.23 -6.82
C CYS A 357 25.00 -43.70 -6.95
N SER A 358 24.41 -44.62 -6.19
CA SER A 358 24.88 -46.02 -6.07
C SER A 358 23.78 -47.07 -6.25
N SER A 359 22.96 -46.93 -7.31
CA SER A 359 22.06 -48.00 -7.77
C SER A 359 21.70 -47.86 -9.25
N SER A 360 21.87 -48.96 -10.01
CA SER A 360 21.29 -49.24 -11.34
C SER A 360 21.43 -48.20 -12.46
N ALA A 361 22.47 -48.38 -13.29
CA ALA A 361 22.32 -48.45 -14.75
C ALA A 361 21.48 -49.71 -15.12
N PRO A 362 20.97 -49.96 -16.36
CA PRO A 362 21.53 -49.51 -17.66
C PRO A 362 20.53 -49.10 -18.76
N GLN A 363 21.03 -48.46 -19.85
CA GLN A 363 21.10 -49.09 -21.17
C GLN A 363 21.95 -48.28 -22.18
N GLU A 364 22.24 -48.89 -23.33
CA GLU A 364 23.25 -48.46 -24.31
C GLU A 364 22.66 -47.61 -25.44
N PHE A 365 23.48 -46.73 -26.02
CA PHE A 365 23.66 -46.51 -27.48
C PHE A 365 24.98 -45.74 -27.67
N GLY A 366 25.71 -45.88 -28.79
CA GLY A 366 27.09 -45.38 -28.86
C GLY A 366 27.69 -45.14 -30.25
N TYR A 367 29.03 -44.98 -30.25
CA TYR A 367 29.95 -44.70 -31.38
C TYR A 367 29.95 -43.26 -31.95
N PRO A 368 31.05 -42.76 -32.56
CA PRO A 368 32.48 -43.12 -32.40
C PRO A 368 33.43 -41.91 -32.19
N SER A 369 34.74 -42.18 -32.06
CA SER A 369 35.82 -41.23 -31.72
C SER A 369 36.50 -40.53 -32.93
N ALA A 370 37.43 -39.61 -32.62
CA ALA A 370 38.52 -38.99 -33.45
C ALA A 370 38.35 -37.47 -33.74
N SER A 371 39.39 -36.62 -33.77
CA SER A 371 40.79 -36.76 -33.30
C SER A 371 41.58 -35.43 -33.29
N GLY A 372 42.33 -35.15 -32.21
CA GLY A 372 43.62 -34.40 -32.19
C GLY A 372 43.66 -32.89 -32.52
N GLY A 373 44.36 -32.09 -31.68
CA GLY A 373 44.73 -30.70 -32.01
C GLY A 373 45.32 -29.89 -30.85
N LEU A 374 46.33 -29.06 -31.14
CA LEU A 374 47.09 -28.15 -30.25
C LEU A 374 47.39 -26.85 -31.06
N TYR A 375 47.77 -25.70 -30.50
CA TYR A 375 48.20 -25.35 -29.13
C TYR A 375 47.50 -24.01 -28.67
N PRO A 376 47.97 -23.14 -27.76
CA PRO A 376 47.06 -22.29 -26.97
C PRO A 376 47.08 -20.76 -27.24
N ASP A 377 46.11 -20.11 -26.58
CA ASP A 377 46.12 -18.77 -25.95
C ASP A 377 45.46 -17.58 -26.68
N TYR A 378 44.89 -16.70 -25.85
CA TYR A 378 44.18 -15.42 -26.09
C TYR A 378 42.75 -15.41 -26.68
N ALA A 379 41.89 -14.67 -25.96
CA ALA A 379 40.63 -14.00 -26.36
C ALA A 379 39.25 -14.64 -26.03
N LEU A 380 38.76 -14.28 -24.84
CA LEU A 380 37.51 -13.50 -24.64
C LEU A 380 36.11 -14.18 -24.84
N TYR A 381 35.28 -14.06 -23.80
CA TYR A 381 33.84 -14.42 -23.68
C TYR A 381 33.47 -15.91 -23.53
N ASP A 382 32.23 -16.09 -23.07
CA ASP A 382 31.45 -17.31 -22.78
C ASP A 382 32.13 -18.48 -22.02
N LEU A 383 31.71 -18.61 -20.76
CA LEU A 383 31.60 -19.89 -20.07
C LEU A 383 30.13 -20.14 -19.72
N ASP A 384 29.34 -20.43 -20.76
CA ASP A 384 28.00 -21.03 -20.61
C ASP A 384 28.13 -22.47 -20.11
N PHE A 385 28.36 -22.63 -18.80
CA PHE A 385 28.59 -23.92 -18.17
C PHE A 385 27.27 -24.65 -17.87
N GLN A 386 26.52 -24.93 -18.94
CA GLN A 386 25.54 -26.01 -19.14
C GLN A 386 25.01 -26.73 -17.87
N TYR A 387 24.26 -26.03 -17.03
CA TYR A 387 23.65 -26.56 -15.79
C TYR A 387 22.43 -27.48 -16.01
N LEU A 388 22.12 -27.82 -17.27
CA LEU A 388 20.85 -28.41 -17.71
C LEU A 388 20.52 -29.79 -17.12
N ASN A 389 21.52 -30.51 -16.58
CA ASN A 389 21.34 -31.83 -15.98
C ASN A 389 21.14 -31.81 -14.45
N LEU A 390 21.03 -30.65 -13.80
CA LEU A 390 20.78 -30.53 -12.35
C LEU A 390 19.39 -29.96 -11.98
N GLU A 391 18.55 -29.62 -12.96
CA GLU A 391 17.15 -29.21 -12.70
C GLU A 391 16.21 -30.40 -12.42
N LEU A 392 16.59 -31.61 -12.82
CA LEU A 392 15.68 -32.77 -12.86
C LEU A 392 15.35 -33.43 -11.51
N CYS A 393 15.99 -33.01 -10.41
CA CYS A 393 15.80 -33.61 -9.08
C CYS A 393 15.20 -32.66 -8.03
N VAL A 394 14.87 -31.41 -8.40
CA VAL A 394 14.18 -30.46 -7.50
C VAL A 394 13.10 -29.71 -8.27
N SER A 395 11.89 -30.30 -8.34
CA SER A 395 10.70 -29.68 -8.95
C SER A 395 10.09 -28.57 -8.08
N ASP A 396 10.91 -27.58 -7.70
CA ASP A 396 10.51 -26.39 -6.94
C ASP A 396 10.65 -25.14 -7.81
N ALA A 397 9.66 -24.86 -8.66
CA ALA A 397 9.60 -23.60 -9.39
C ALA A 397 9.53 -22.40 -8.41
N PRO A 398 10.06 -21.21 -8.77
CA PRO A 398 9.89 -20.02 -7.93
C PRO A 398 8.40 -19.69 -7.75
N ILE A 399 8.00 -19.29 -6.54
CA ILE A 399 6.61 -18.91 -6.23
C ILE A 399 6.20 -17.78 -7.17
N ARG A 400 5.12 -17.99 -7.93
CA ARG A 400 4.54 -16.97 -8.81
C ARG A 400 3.80 -15.95 -7.94
N CYS A 401 4.48 -14.87 -7.56
CA CYS A 401 3.92 -13.88 -6.66
C CYS A 401 3.67 -12.54 -7.35
N THR A 402 2.47 -11.99 -7.17
CA THR A 402 2.03 -10.71 -7.73
C THR A 402 1.34 -9.87 -6.65
N PRO A 403 1.46 -8.53 -6.61
CA PRO A 403 2.28 -7.70 -7.49
C PRO A 403 3.78 -7.94 -7.27
N GLU A 404 4.54 -7.91 -8.35
CA GLU A 404 6.00 -8.03 -8.27
C GLU A 404 6.61 -6.84 -7.51
N PRO A 405 7.76 -7.02 -6.82
CA PRO A 405 8.48 -5.94 -6.15
C PRO A 405 8.89 -4.84 -7.14
N ASP A 406 8.36 -3.63 -6.94
CA ASP A 406 8.74 -2.49 -7.77
C ASP A 406 10.11 -1.92 -7.37
N ALA A 407 10.70 -1.09 -8.22
CA ALA A 407 12.01 -0.50 -7.95
C ALA A 407 12.01 0.34 -6.66
N PHE A 408 10.88 0.93 -6.27
CA PHE A 408 10.75 1.74 -5.06
C PHE A 408 10.66 0.91 -3.76
N ASN A 409 10.26 -0.36 -3.86
CA ASN A 409 10.10 -1.30 -2.73
C ASN A 409 10.81 -2.65 -2.99
N PRO A 410 12.14 -2.65 -3.20
CA PRO A 410 12.90 -3.88 -3.42
C PRO A 410 12.98 -4.72 -2.13
N CYS A 411 13.31 -6.01 -2.29
CA CYS A 411 13.31 -7.03 -1.24
C CYS A 411 14.46 -6.95 -0.22
N GLU A 412 14.78 -5.73 0.22
CA GLU A 412 15.83 -5.40 1.16
C GLU A 412 15.22 -4.78 2.43
N ASP A 413 15.93 -4.84 3.56
CA ASP A 413 15.60 -3.97 4.71
C ASP A 413 15.67 -2.48 4.32
N LEU A 414 15.08 -1.60 5.13
CA LEU A 414 15.02 -0.14 4.94
C LEU A 414 16.37 0.48 4.51
N LEU A 415 17.47 0.18 5.20
CA LEU A 415 18.83 0.64 4.84
C LEU A 415 19.66 -0.42 4.08
N GLY A 416 19.16 -1.64 3.90
CA GLY A 416 19.81 -2.74 3.15
C GLY A 416 21.15 -3.21 3.70
N TYR A 417 22.21 -2.43 3.50
CA TYR A 417 23.61 -2.80 3.74
C TYR A 417 24.10 -2.46 5.15
N ALA A 418 25.00 -3.30 5.69
CA ALA A 418 25.62 -3.08 7.00
C ALA A 418 26.48 -1.81 7.08
N TYR A 419 27.24 -1.49 6.02
CA TYR A 419 28.05 -0.27 5.96
C TYR A 419 27.16 0.99 5.93
N LEU A 420 26.02 0.94 5.22
CA LEU A 420 25.13 2.07 5.07
C LEU A 420 24.48 2.42 6.42
N ARG A 421 24.04 1.41 7.18
CA ARG A 421 23.56 1.55 8.57
C ARG A 421 24.58 2.24 9.48
N ALA A 422 25.83 1.78 9.47
CA ALA A 422 26.89 2.36 10.28
C ALA A 422 27.14 3.82 9.92
N ALA A 423 27.14 4.15 8.61
CA ALA A 423 27.27 5.52 8.13
C ALA A 423 26.06 6.38 8.53
N THR A 424 24.81 5.90 8.37
CA THR A 424 23.60 6.64 8.75
C THR A 424 23.60 6.99 10.23
N TRP A 425 23.91 6.05 11.13
CA TRP A 425 24.05 6.32 12.56
C TRP A 425 25.14 7.35 12.86
N ALA A 426 26.32 7.24 12.25
CA ALA A 426 27.42 8.18 12.43
C ALA A 426 27.07 9.60 11.95
N ILE A 427 26.44 9.73 10.77
CA ILE A 427 25.98 11.00 10.20
C ILE A 427 24.90 11.62 11.09
N ALA A 428 23.86 10.85 11.45
CA ALA A 428 22.71 11.34 12.21
C ALA A 428 23.11 11.87 13.60
N VAL A 429 23.87 11.09 14.37
CA VAL A 429 24.35 11.49 15.71
C VAL A 429 25.25 12.71 15.61
N SER A 430 26.16 12.75 14.63
CA SER A 430 27.09 13.87 14.46
C SER A 430 26.40 15.15 13.99
N ALA A 431 25.38 15.06 13.11
CA ALA A 431 24.59 16.20 12.67
C ALA A 431 23.75 16.79 13.82
N VAL A 432 23.10 15.94 14.63
CA VAL A 432 22.32 16.39 15.80
C VAL A 432 23.23 17.04 16.86
N LEU A 433 24.31 16.37 17.27
CA LEU A 433 25.23 16.92 18.28
C LEU A 433 25.93 18.20 17.80
N GLY A 434 26.37 18.23 16.53
CA GLY A 434 27.03 19.38 15.92
C GLY A 434 26.12 20.60 15.85
N ASN A 435 24.90 20.45 15.34
CA ASN A 435 23.98 21.58 15.20
C ASN A 435 23.38 22.02 16.54
N LEU A 436 23.12 21.09 17.47
CA LEU A 436 22.73 21.44 18.85
C LEU A 436 23.82 22.25 19.56
N ALA A 437 25.10 21.89 19.38
CA ALA A 437 26.22 22.68 19.92
C ALA A 437 26.34 24.06 19.27
N VAL A 438 26.07 24.19 17.97
CA VAL A 438 26.03 25.48 17.26
C VAL A 438 24.92 26.37 17.81
N LEU A 439 23.69 25.85 17.94
CA LEU A 439 22.56 26.55 18.54
C LEU A 439 22.87 26.96 19.99
N ALA A 440 23.40 26.05 20.81
CA ALA A 440 23.76 26.34 22.20
C ALA A 440 24.79 27.48 22.31
N VAL A 441 25.86 27.48 21.50
CA VAL A 441 26.87 28.57 21.50
C VAL A 441 26.27 29.89 21.01
N LEU A 442 25.47 29.88 19.95
CA LEU A 442 24.88 31.10 19.39
C LEU A 442 23.80 31.73 20.28
N LEU A 443 22.99 30.91 20.97
CA LEU A 443 21.92 31.38 21.86
C LEU A 443 22.42 31.76 23.25
N THR A 444 23.48 31.13 23.77
CA THR A 444 24.05 31.48 25.10
C THR A 444 25.10 32.60 25.04
N SER A 445 25.53 33.05 23.85
CA SER A 445 26.48 34.14 23.72
C SER A 445 25.92 35.46 24.28
N ARG A 446 26.73 36.15 25.09
CA ARG A 446 26.44 37.51 25.61
C ARG A 446 26.53 38.60 24.53
N HIS A 447 26.86 38.25 23.28
CA HIS A 447 27.06 39.22 22.21
C HIS A 447 25.76 39.53 21.44
N LYS A 448 25.65 40.76 20.93
CA LYS A 448 24.46 41.20 20.17
C LYS A 448 24.22 40.30 18.96
N LEU A 449 22.98 39.87 18.78
CA LEU A 449 22.50 39.14 17.60
C LEU A 449 22.70 40.01 16.35
N THR A 450 23.65 39.62 15.51
CA THR A 450 23.85 40.18 14.17
C THR A 450 23.01 39.42 13.16
N VAL A 451 22.71 40.05 12.01
CA VAL A 451 21.90 39.45 10.93
C VAL A 451 22.43 38.08 10.52
N SER A 452 23.75 37.96 10.28
CA SER A 452 24.35 36.67 9.92
C SER A 452 24.37 35.65 11.06
N ARG A 453 24.38 36.06 12.35
CA ARG A 453 24.21 35.12 13.48
C ARG A 453 22.80 34.56 13.51
N PHE A 454 21.78 35.42 13.33
CA PHE A 454 20.39 35.00 13.24
C PHE A 454 20.16 34.00 12.09
N LEU A 455 20.74 34.25 10.91
CA LEU A 455 20.66 33.32 9.79
C LEU A 455 21.40 31.98 10.07
N MET A 456 22.58 32.00 10.70
CA MET A 456 23.24 30.76 11.13
C MET A 456 22.43 29.96 12.16
N CYS A 457 21.63 30.61 13.02
CA CYS A 457 20.69 29.90 13.90
C CYS A 457 19.55 29.22 13.13
N ASN A 458 19.00 29.86 12.09
CA ASN A 458 17.94 29.25 11.26
C ASN A 458 18.49 28.04 10.49
N LEU A 459 19.71 28.15 9.94
CA LEU A 459 20.34 27.07 9.19
C LEU A 459 20.69 25.88 10.09
N ALA A 460 21.31 26.12 11.26
CA ALA A 460 21.57 25.06 12.23
C ALA A 460 20.28 24.43 12.81
N PHE A 461 19.15 25.14 12.82
CA PHE A 461 17.85 24.56 13.18
C PHE A 461 17.30 23.65 12.07
N ALA A 462 17.41 24.04 10.79
CA ALA A 462 17.05 23.20 9.66
C ALA A 462 17.91 21.93 9.61
N ASP A 463 19.23 22.07 9.75
CA ASP A 463 20.18 20.95 9.78
C ASP A 463 19.95 20.02 11.00
N LEU A 464 19.49 20.55 12.14
CA LEU A 464 19.07 19.75 13.29
C LEU A 464 17.79 18.94 12.99
N CYS A 465 16.81 19.52 12.31
CA CYS A 465 15.60 18.80 11.88
C CYS A 465 15.94 17.66 10.91
N MET A 466 16.88 17.89 9.98
CA MET A 466 17.42 16.84 9.11
C MET A 466 18.08 15.72 9.91
N GLY A 467 18.90 16.06 10.92
CA GLY A 467 19.51 15.07 11.82
C GLY A 467 18.50 14.23 12.60
N VAL A 468 17.40 14.83 13.06
CA VAL A 468 16.30 14.12 13.76
C VAL A 468 15.57 13.16 12.81
N TYR A 469 15.31 13.56 11.56
CA TYR A 469 14.76 12.68 10.53
C TYR A 469 15.65 11.44 10.29
N LEU A 470 16.98 11.60 10.21
CA LEU A 470 17.89 10.48 10.02
C LEU A 470 17.91 9.53 11.23
N LEU A 471 17.84 10.05 12.46
CA LEU A 471 17.71 9.23 13.67
C LEU A 471 16.41 8.41 13.67
N LEU A 472 15.30 8.98 13.19
CA LEU A 472 14.03 8.27 13.05
C LEU A 472 14.16 7.10 12.05
N ILE A 473 14.73 7.34 10.86
CA ILE A 473 14.98 6.28 9.87
C ILE A 473 15.92 5.18 10.42
N ALA A 474 17.00 5.57 11.11
CA ALA A 474 17.96 4.63 11.68
C ALA A 474 17.37 3.76 12.81
N ALA A 475 16.49 4.34 13.65
CA ALA A 475 15.75 3.60 14.67
C ALA A 475 14.74 2.61 14.07
N VAL A 476 14.05 2.99 12.99
CA VAL A 476 13.07 2.13 12.30
C VAL A 476 13.75 0.96 11.58
N ASP A 477 14.90 1.17 10.93
CA ASP A 477 15.69 0.06 10.36
C ASP A 477 16.19 -0.90 11.44
N GLN A 478 16.62 -0.38 12.61
CA GLN A 478 17.02 -1.22 13.73
C GLN A 478 15.85 -2.05 14.31
N HIS A 479 14.65 -1.47 14.40
CA HIS A 479 13.46 -2.15 14.92
C HIS A 479 12.90 -3.21 13.95
N SER A 480 12.83 -2.90 12.65
CA SER A 480 12.24 -3.77 11.61
C SER A 480 13.22 -4.78 10.98
N ARG A 481 14.46 -4.80 11.45
CA ARG A 481 15.59 -5.59 10.93
C ARG A 481 15.25 -7.07 10.67
N ARG A 482 15.48 -7.56 9.44
CA ARG A 482 15.15 -8.93 8.96
C ARG A 482 13.66 -9.28 8.90
N GLN A 483 12.76 -8.40 9.36
CA GLN A 483 11.31 -8.57 9.27
C GLN A 483 10.63 -7.36 8.61
N TYR A 484 11.37 -6.61 7.79
CA TYR A 484 10.88 -5.39 7.16
C TYR A 484 9.63 -5.65 6.31
N TYR A 485 9.50 -6.82 5.67
CA TYR A 485 8.31 -7.18 4.87
C TYR A 485 6.97 -7.10 5.63
N ASN A 486 6.94 -7.45 6.92
CA ASN A 486 5.74 -7.36 7.77
C ASN A 486 5.51 -5.95 8.34
N HIS A 487 6.56 -5.13 8.43
CA HIS A 487 6.50 -3.78 9.02
C HIS A 487 6.43 -2.65 7.98
N ALA A 488 6.83 -2.91 6.73
CA ALA A 488 6.91 -1.93 5.64
C ALA A 488 5.58 -1.23 5.40
N THR A 489 4.49 -2.00 5.33
CA THR A 489 3.14 -1.47 5.10
C THR A 489 2.68 -0.60 6.26
N ASP A 490 2.95 -0.95 7.51
CA ASP A 490 2.61 -0.11 8.66
C ASP A 490 3.50 1.13 8.79
N TRP A 491 4.76 1.04 8.40
CA TRP A 491 5.65 2.21 8.29
C TRP A 491 5.14 3.20 7.23
N GLN A 492 4.93 2.72 5.99
CA GLN A 492 4.56 3.55 4.83
C GLN A 492 3.13 4.10 4.88
N THR A 493 2.17 3.33 5.41
CA THR A 493 0.76 3.76 5.54
C THR A 493 0.45 4.40 6.90
N GLY A 494 1.35 4.31 7.87
CA GLY A 494 1.22 4.92 9.19
C GLY A 494 1.74 6.36 9.24
N GLY A 495 1.40 7.05 10.34
CA GLY A 495 1.83 8.44 10.56
C GLY A 495 3.35 8.63 10.68
N GLY A 496 4.11 7.56 10.94
CA GLY A 496 5.57 7.61 11.07
C GLY A 496 6.28 8.08 9.80
N CYS A 497 5.93 7.50 8.65
CA CYS A 497 6.52 7.90 7.37
C CYS A 497 6.03 9.29 6.93
N GLY A 498 4.78 9.65 7.24
CA GLY A 498 4.27 11.02 7.04
C GLY A 498 5.05 12.07 7.84
N ALA A 499 5.36 11.79 9.10
CA ALA A 499 6.18 12.67 9.96
C ALA A 499 7.64 12.74 9.48
N ALA A 500 8.23 11.63 9.04
CA ALA A 500 9.57 11.60 8.46
C ALA A 500 9.67 12.44 7.19
N GLY A 501 8.72 12.27 6.26
CA GLY A 501 8.63 13.03 5.01
C GLY A 501 8.42 14.53 5.23
N PHE A 502 7.54 14.88 6.17
CA PHE A 502 7.35 16.28 6.60
C PHE A 502 8.66 16.88 7.12
N LEU A 503 9.35 16.21 8.05
CA LEU A 503 10.59 16.70 8.65
C LEU A 503 11.70 16.90 7.60
N THR A 504 11.90 15.96 6.68
CA THR A 504 12.99 16.06 5.70
C THR A 504 12.74 17.15 4.65
N VAL A 505 11.51 17.30 4.14
CA VAL A 505 11.17 18.38 3.18
C VAL A 505 11.23 19.74 3.87
N PHE A 506 10.65 19.87 5.07
CA PHE A 506 10.71 21.12 5.83
C PHE A 506 12.17 21.53 6.11
N ALA A 507 13.02 20.57 6.48
CA ALA A 507 14.44 20.82 6.73
C ALA A 507 15.20 21.25 5.45
N SER A 508 15.05 20.53 4.32
CA SER A 508 15.78 20.88 3.10
C SER A 508 15.34 22.22 2.51
N GLU A 509 14.03 22.47 2.42
CA GLU A 509 13.52 23.75 1.88
C GLU A 509 13.92 24.94 2.77
N LEU A 510 13.88 24.79 4.11
CA LEU A 510 14.30 25.84 5.02
C LEU A 510 15.82 26.07 4.97
N SER A 511 16.60 25.00 4.78
CA SER A 511 18.06 25.09 4.61
C SER A 511 18.42 25.85 3.33
N VAL A 512 17.90 25.45 2.17
CA VAL A 512 18.14 26.11 0.87
C VAL A 512 17.66 27.57 0.88
N TYR A 513 16.48 27.86 1.44
CA TYR A 513 15.99 29.23 1.59
C TYR A 513 16.92 30.08 2.49
N THR A 514 17.35 29.53 3.63
CA THR A 514 18.26 30.24 4.54
C THR A 514 19.63 30.48 3.88
N LEU A 515 20.15 29.52 3.13
CA LEU A 515 21.37 29.67 2.33
C LEU A 515 21.22 30.82 1.33
N ALA A 516 20.14 30.84 0.54
CA ALA A 516 19.86 31.93 -0.40
C ALA A 516 19.84 33.30 0.29
N VAL A 517 19.16 33.43 1.44
CA VAL A 517 19.12 34.68 2.23
C VAL A 517 20.48 35.06 2.81
N VAL A 518 21.32 34.10 3.22
CA VAL A 518 22.72 34.36 3.60
C VAL A 518 23.51 34.91 2.42
N THR A 519 23.30 34.40 1.20
CA THR A 519 24.02 34.91 0.02
C THR A 519 23.61 36.34 -0.34
N LEU A 520 22.31 36.66 -0.22
CA LEU A 520 21.77 37.99 -0.45
C LEU A 520 22.25 38.99 0.61
N GLU A 521 22.31 38.60 1.90
CA GLU A 521 22.89 39.41 2.96
C GLU A 521 24.38 39.72 2.68
N ARG A 522 25.15 38.71 2.28
CA ARG A 522 26.57 38.86 1.94
C ARG A 522 26.79 39.74 0.72
N TRP A 523 25.99 39.55 -0.34
CA TRP A 523 26.05 40.40 -1.52
C TRP A 523 25.75 41.86 -1.18
N HIS A 524 24.60 42.12 -0.55
CA HIS A 524 24.16 43.47 -0.19
C HIS A 524 25.12 44.16 0.79
N THR A 525 25.66 43.44 1.79
CA THR A 525 26.59 44.04 2.76
C THR A 525 27.94 44.37 2.13
N ILE A 526 28.42 43.58 1.15
CA ILE A 526 29.66 43.84 0.42
C ILE A 526 29.48 44.97 -0.61
N THR A 527 28.40 45.01 -1.39
CA THR A 527 28.21 46.07 -2.40
C THR A 527 27.89 47.42 -1.79
N HIS A 528 27.01 47.47 -0.78
CA HIS A 528 26.57 48.72 -0.16
C HIS A 528 27.39 49.14 1.07
N ALA A 529 28.56 48.51 1.31
CA ALA A 529 29.44 48.79 2.44
C ALA A 529 29.77 50.28 2.68
N LEU A 530 29.82 51.10 1.62
CA LEU A 530 30.12 52.54 1.71
C LEU A 530 28.89 53.42 2.01
N ARG A 531 27.65 52.95 1.82
CA ARG A 531 26.42 53.75 2.04
C ARG A 531 25.77 53.35 3.37
N ARG A 532 26.12 54.07 4.45
CA ARG A 532 25.73 53.72 5.83
C ARG A 532 24.21 53.62 6.05
N ASP A 533 23.44 54.41 5.32
CA ASP A 533 21.97 54.56 5.50
C ASP A 533 21.16 53.42 4.89
N ARG A 534 21.76 52.60 3.99
CA ARG A 534 21.13 51.41 3.41
C ARG A 534 21.55 50.10 4.09
N LYS A 535 21.87 50.11 5.39
CA LYS A 535 22.14 48.86 6.12
C LYS A 535 20.87 48.01 6.28
N LEU A 536 20.92 46.75 5.84
CA LEU A 536 19.92 45.72 6.17
C LEU A 536 19.73 45.64 7.69
N ARG A 537 18.51 45.88 8.16
CA ARG A 537 18.14 45.81 9.57
C ARG A 537 17.61 44.41 9.88
N LEU A 538 17.88 43.89 11.09
CA LEU A 538 17.43 42.56 11.52
C LEU A 538 15.92 42.35 11.33
N ARG A 539 15.09 43.40 11.53
CA ARG A 539 13.63 43.35 11.29
C ARG A 539 13.27 42.94 9.85
N HIS A 540 14.01 43.42 8.84
CA HIS A 540 13.76 43.11 7.44
C HIS A 540 14.08 41.64 7.13
N VAL A 541 15.21 41.14 7.67
CA VAL A 541 15.64 39.75 7.46
C VAL A 541 14.82 38.76 8.29
N ALA A 542 14.34 39.15 9.47
CA ALA A 542 13.37 38.37 10.24
C ALA A 542 12.03 38.22 9.50
N ALA A 543 11.54 39.27 8.83
CA ALA A 543 10.34 39.20 8.00
C ALA A 543 10.53 38.31 6.76
N LEU A 544 11.69 38.39 6.09
CA LEU A 544 12.04 37.48 4.99
C LEU A 544 12.10 36.02 5.46
N MET A 545 12.76 35.75 6.60
CA MET A 545 12.80 34.40 7.17
C MET A 545 11.41 33.90 7.58
N ALA A 546 10.52 34.74 8.12
CA ALA A 546 9.15 34.34 8.42
C ALA A 546 8.38 33.91 7.15
N GLY A 547 8.59 34.59 6.02
CA GLY A 547 8.09 34.16 4.72
C GLY A 547 8.69 32.81 4.27
N GLY A 548 10.00 32.63 4.44
CA GLY A 548 10.69 31.35 4.16
C GLY A 548 10.15 30.19 4.98
N TRP A 549 9.98 30.36 6.29
CA TRP A 549 9.36 29.37 7.18
C TRP A 549 7.93 29.01 6.74
N GLY A 550 7.12 30.00 6.34
CA GLY A 550 5.78 29.77 5.80
C GLY A 550 5.80 28.98 4.48
N PHE A 551 6.76 29.26 3.60
CA PHE A 551 6.98 28.51 2.36
C PHE A 551 7.40 27.05 2.63
N SER A 552 8.43 26.82 3.44
CA SER A 552 8.93 25.48 3.77
C SER A 552 7.88 24.64 4.50
N LEU A 553 7.06 25.26 5.36
CA LEU A 553 5.93 24.61 6.02
C LEU A 553 4.84 24.22 5.00
N LEU A 554 4.48 25.11 4.07
CA LEU A 554 3.51 24.80 3.01
C LEU A 554 4.01 23.67 2.11
N ALA A 555 5.27 23.71 1.68
CA ALA A 555 5.88 22.65 0.87
C ALA A 555 5.81 21.29 1.57
N ALA A 556 6.18 21.21 2.86
CA ALA A 556 6.11 19.99 3.64
C ALA A 556 4.68 19.51 3.98
N LEU A 557 3.69 20.39 4.01
CA LEU A 557 2.29 20.02 4.25
C LEU A 557 1.58 19.47 3.00
N LEU A 558 1.96 19.90 1.79
CA LEU A 558 1.24 19.51 0.56
C LEU A 558 1.13 17.99 0.34
N PRO A 559 2.17 17.16 0.57
CA PRO A 559 2.02 15.70 0.49
C PRO A 559 1.23 15.10 1.66
N VAL A 560 1.25 15.71 2.86
CA VAL A 560 0.41 15.27 3.99
C VAL A 560 -1.08 15.53 3.71
N LEU A 561 -1.38 16.61 2.98
CA LEU A 561 -2.73 16.98 2.51
C LEU A 561 -3.17 16.21 1.25
N GLY A 562 -2.38 15.25 0.76
CA GLY A 562 -2.75 14.36 -0.34
C GLY A 562 -2.51 14.89 -1.76
N VAL A 563 -1.74 15.97 -1.93
CA VAL A 563 -1.33 16.47 -3.28
C VAL A 563 -0.22 15.59 -3.88
N SER A 564 0.54 14.91 -3.03
CA SER A 564 1.55 13.89 -3.34
C SER A 564 1.55 12.87 -2.19
N SER A 565 2.47 11.90 -2.19
CA SER A 565 2.57 10.88 -1.13
C SER A 565 4.01 10.65 -0.69
N TYR A 566 4.25 10.70 0.62
CA TYR A 566 5.51 10.25 1.23
C TYR A 566 5.60 8.71 1.30
N GLY A 567 4.46 8.00 1.37
CA GLY A 567 4.42 6.54 1.58
C GLY A 567 4.85 5.69 0.38
N LYS A 568 5.16 6.30 -0.77
CA LYS A 568 5.57 5.59 -2.01
C LYS A 568 6.96 4.95 -1.93
N VAL A 569 7.87 5.53 -1.13
CA VAL A 569 9.25 5.06 -0.97
C VAL A 569 9.50 4.84 0.52
N SER A 570 10.19 3.76 0.89
CA SER A 570 10.50 3.41 2.28
C SER A 570 11.22 4.50 3.09
N ILE A 571 12.00 5.35 2.40
CA ILE A 571 12.76 6.50 2.94
C ILE A 571 11.86 7.75 3.15
N CYS A 572 10.58 7.68 2.76
CA CYS A 572 9.57 8.73 3.00
C CYS A 572 9.76 10.05 2.25
N LEU A 573 10.41 10.00 1.09
CA LEU A 573 10.55 11.14 0.18
C LEU A 573 9.38 11.24 -0.79
N PRO A 574 8.94 12.45 -1.19
CA PRO A 574 7.81 12.64 -2.10
C PRO A 574 8.27 12.37 -3.53
N MET A 575 8.21 11.10 -3.93
CA MET A 575 8.58 10.62 -5.27
C MET A 575 7.36 10.08 -6.06
N ASP A 576 6.14 10.45 -5.63
CA ASP A 576 4.91 10.03 -6.31
C ASP A 576 4.75 10.79 -7.65
N ILE A 577 4.66 10.03 -8.74
CA ILE A 577 4.49 10.53 -10.11
C ILE A 577 3.28 9.89 -10.84
N GLU A 578 2.40 9.18 -10.12
CA GLU A 578 1.21 8.55 -10.73
C GLU A 578 0.17 9.59 -11.16
N THR A 579 0.05 10.66 -10.38
CA THR A 579 -0.93 11.73 -10.63
C THR A 579 -0.24 12.98 -11.17
N PRO A 580 -0.88 13.74 -12.09
CA PRO A 580 -0.29 14.96 -12.63
C PRO A 580 -0.08 16.03 -11.55
N ALA A 581 -0.89 16.04 -10.48
CA ALA A 581 -0.71 16.92 -9.34
C ALA A 581 0.56 16.59 -8.54
N ALA A 582 0.80 15.31 -8.25
CA ALA A 582 2.01 14.86 -7.56
C ALA A 582 3.26 15.11 -8.41
N GLN A 583 3.22 14.76 -9.70
CA GLN A 583 4.33 15.02 -10.64
C GLN A 583 4.64 16.52 -10.74
N ALA A 584 3.62 17.38 -10.84
CA ALA A 584 3.80 18.84 -10.88
C ALA A 584 4.38 19.40 -9.57
N TYR A 585 3.97 18.87 -8.41
CA TYR A 585 4.56 19.22 -7.11
C TYR A 585 6.06 18.85 -7.05
N VAL A 586 6.41 17.60 -7.39
CA VAL A 586 7.80 17.13 -7.33
C VAL A 586 8.70 17.93 -8.29
N VAL A 587 8.28 18.10 -9.54
CA VAL A 587 9.02 18.91 -10.53
C VAL A 587 9.09 20.38 -10.10
N GLY A 588 8.03 20.94 -9.53
CA GLY A 588 8.01 22.32 -9.02
C GLY A 588 9.02 22.58 -7.91
N VAL A 589 9.13 21.69 -6.92
CA VAL A 589 10.12 21.77 -5.83
C VAL A 589 11.55 21.64 -6.38
N LEU A 590 11.80 20.72 -7.30
CA LEU A 590 13.11 20.54 -7.93
C LEU A 590 13.54 21.78 -8.75
N LEU A 591 12.62 22.35 -9.53
CA LEU A 591 12.88 23.57 -10.31
C LEU A 591 13.10 24.79 -9.41
N LEU A 592 12.38 24.90 -8.29
CA LEU A 592 12.57 25.99 -7.32
C LEU A 592 13.94 25.91 -6.65
N ASN A 593 14.38 24.72 -6.25
CA ASN A 593 15.72 24.49 -5.71
C ASN A 593 16.83 24.80 -6.75
N ALA A 594 16.64 24.39 -8.01
CA ALA A 594 17.56 24.74 -9.10
C ALA A 594 17.61 26.27 -9.36
N ALA A 595 16.47 26.95 -9.31
CA ALA A 595 16.38 28.40 -9.46
C ALA A 595 17.03 29.15 -8.28
N ALA A 596 16.88 28.65 -7.04
CA ALA A 596 17.55 29.19 -5.87
C ALA A 596 19.08 29.08 -6.01
N PHE A 597 19.60 27.91 -6.44
CA PHE A 597 21.03 27.74 -6.71
C PHE A 597 21.54 28.66 -7.83
N LEU A 598 20.79 28.84 -8.91
CA LEU A 598 21.16 29.77 -10.00
C LEU A 598 21.22 31.22 -9.50
N ALA A 599 20.23 31.66 -8.72
CA ALA A 599 20.20 32.99 -8.12
C ALA A 599 21.41 33.21 -7.20
N VAL A 600 21.76 32.21 -6.38
CA VAL A 600 22.96 32.20 -5.54
C VAL A 600 24.25 32.34 -6.38
N CYS A 601 24.38 31.58 -7.47
CA CYS A 601 25.53 31.67 -8.38
C CYS A 601 25.69 33.08 -8.98
N VAL A 602 24.59 33.69 -9.45
CA VAL A 602 24.58 35.07 -9.98
C VAL A 602 25.00 36.09 -8.91
N CYS A 603 24.53 35.92 -7.66
CA CYS A 603 24.95 36.75 -6.54
C CYS A 603 26.46 36.64 -6.28
N TYR A 604 27.03 35.43 -6.32
CA TYR A 604 28.47 35.22 -6.12
C TYR A 604 29.33 35.73 -7.26
N GLY A 605 28.89 35.61 -8.52
CA GLY A 605 29.56 36.25 -9.66
C GLY A 605 29.67 37.77 -9.46
N ARG A 606 28.59 38.41 -8.99
CA ARG A 606 28.58 39.85 -8.68
C ARG A 606 29.41 40.23 -7.45
N ILE A 607 29.48 39.39 -6.42
CA ILE A 607 30.42 39.56 -5.29
C ILE A 607 31.87 39.50 -5.81
N TYR A 608 32.21 38.48 -6.61
CA TYR A 608 33.57 38.28 -7.12
C TYR A 608 34.03 39.46 -7.99
N ALA A 609 33.18 39.92 -8.91
CA ALA A 609 33.44 41.13 -9.69
C ALA A 609 33.64 42.38 -8.79
N SER A 610 32.79 42.57 -7.78
CA SER A 610 32.90 43.68 -6.80
C SER A 610 34.16 43.61 -5.92
N VAL A 611 34.79 42.44 -5.79
CA VAL A 611 36.04 42.22 -5.05
C VAL A 611 37.27 42.33 -5.96
N ARG A 612 37.15 42.08 -7.27
CA ARG A 612 38.27 42.14 -8.23
C ARG A 612 38.57 43.56 -8.76
N ASN A 613 37.68 44.53 -8.57
CA ASN A 613 37.90 45.92 -9.01
C ASN A 613 39.06 46.62 -8.26
N PRO A 614 40.14 47.08 -8.94
CA PRO A 614 41.35 47.58 -8.29
C PRO A 614 41.17 48.81 -7.40
N HIS A 615 40.27 49.74 -7.75
CA HIS A 615 40.04 50.99 -7.02
C HIS A 615 39.44 50.82 -5.60
N LEU A 616 39.18 49.58 -5.14
CA LEU A 616 38.65 49.26 -3.81
C LEU A 616 39.56 48.26 -3.05
N ALA A 617 40.88 48.37 -3.24
CA ALA A 617 41.91 47.42 -2.80
C ALA A 617 41.96 47.06 -1.29
N THR A 618 41.28 47.79 -0.40
CA THR A 618 41.22 47.52 1.05
C THR A 618 40.51 46.21 1.44
N ARG A 619 39.84 45.53 0.49
CA ARG A 619 38.92 44.38 0.73
C ARG A 619 39.59 43.01 0.94
N ARG A 620 40.86 42.93 1.33
CA ARG A 620 41.60 41.64 1.48
C ARG A 620 41.06 40.75 2.63
N SER A 621 40.33 41.33 3.58
CA SER A 621 39.50 40.63 4.59
C SER A 621 38.28 39.97 3.96
N ASP A 622 37.60 40.70 3.08
CA ASP A 622 36.26 40.39 2.60
C ASP A 622 36.34 39.30 1.54
N ALA A 623 37.39 39.30 0.70
CA ALA A 623 37.75 38.18 -0.16
C ALA A 623 37.95 36.87 0.64
N LYS A 624 38.64 36.95 1.79
CA LYS A 624 38.82 35.80 2.71
C LYS A 624 37.52 35.38 3.42
N MET A 625 36.51 36.25 3.48
CA MET A 625 35.18 35.93 4.01
C MET A 625 34.26 35.35 2.94
N ALA A 626 34.24 35.93 1.73
CA ALA A 626 33.51 35.42 0.58
C ALA A 626 33.92 33.99 0.20
N LYS A 627 35.22 33.65 0.20
CA LYS A 627 35.68 32.27 -0.05
C LYS A 627 35.10 31.26 0.95
N ARG A 628 34.90 31.64 2.22
CA ARG A 628 34.34 30.74 3.26
C ARG A 628 32.86 30.46 3.04
N MET A 629 32.13 31.49 2.61
CA MET A 629 30.69 31.38 2.35
C MET A 629 30.42 30.67 1.01
N ALA A 630 31.29 30.84 0.01
CA ALA A 630 31.26 30.10 -1.25
C ALA A 630 31.48 28.58 -1.07
N VAL A 631 32.38 28.16 -0.17
CA VAL A 631 32.59 26.72 0.14
C VAL A 631 31.30 26.08 0.64
N LEU A 632 30.57 26.75 1.54
CA LEU A 632 29.35 26.23 2.17
C LEU A 632 28.20 26.03 1.17
N ILE A 633 28.15 26.87 0.13
CA ILE A 633 27.20 26.75 -0.99
C ILE A 633 27.61 25.63 -1.94
N PHE A 634 28.91 25.47 -2.19
CA PHE A 634 29.42 24.44 -3.08
C PHE A 634 29.27 23.04 -2.46
N THR A 635 29.40 22.89 -1.13
CA THR A 635 29.09 21.63 -0.44
C THR A 635 27.60 21.30 -0.53
N ASP A 636 26.71 22.28 -0.34
CA ASP A 636 25.26 22.09 -0.49
C ASP A 636 24.90 21.62 -1.92
N PHE A 637 25.38 22.34 -2.94
CA PHE A 637 25.13 21.97 -4.33
C PHE A 637 25.67 20.59 -4.69
N LEU A 638 26.88 20.21 -4.25
CA LEU A 638 27.43 18.87 -4.50
C LEU A 638 26.60 17.75 -3.83
N CYS A 639 25.91 18.03 -2.73
CA CYS A 639 24.99 17.08 -2.09
C CYS A 639 23.65 17.00 -2.85
N MET A 640 23.12 18.13 -3.31
CA MET A 640 21.79 18.24 -3.92
C MET A 640 21.75 17.95 -5.44
N ALA A 641 22.85 18.14 -6.17
CA ALA A 641 22.90 17.98 -7.62
C ALA A 641 22.65 16.55 -8.11
N PRO A 642 23.24 15.47 -7.51
CA PRO A 642 22.95 14.10 -7.92
C PRO A 642 21.47 13.76 -7.75
N ILE A 643 20.89 14.17 -6.61
CA ILE A 643 19.49 13.91 -6.25
C ILE A 643 18.56 14.60 -7.25
N SER A 644 18.83 15.87 -7.56
CA SER A 644 18.05 16.62 -8.54
C SER A 644 18.12 15.98 -9.93
N PHE A 645 19.29 15.49 -10.34
CA PHE A 645 19.45 14.79 -11.63
C PHE A 645 18.65 13.48 -11.70
N PHE A 646 18.69 12.65 -10.65
CA PHE A 646 17.93 11.39 -10.63
C PHE A 646 16.42 11.60 -10.45
N ALA A 647 15.99 12.61 -9.71
CA ALA A 647 14.58 12.95 -9.60
C ALA A 647 14.01 13.54 -10.91
N ILE A 648 14.77 14.36 -11.64
CA ILE A 648 14.36 14.87 -12.96
C ILE A 648 14.31 13.74 -14.00
N SER A 649 15.31 12.86 -14.06
CA SER A 649 15.31 11.74 -15.02
C SER A 649 14.20 10.72 -14.74
N ALA A 650 13.87 10.47 -13.46
CA ALA A 650 12.67 9.72 -13.09
C ALA A 650 11.36 10.43 -13.51
N ALA A 651 11.25 11.75 -13.29
CA ALA A 651 10.08 12.54 -13.69
C ALA A 651 9.89 12.63 -15.23
N LEU A 652 10.98 12.48 -16.00
CA LEU A 652 10.98 12.33 -17.46
C LEU A 652 10.75 10.88 -17.94
N ARG A 653 10.46 9.94 -17.02
CA ARG A 653 10.27 8.49 -17.28
C ARG A 653 11.46 7.80 -17.96
N MET A 654 12.68 8.31 -17.74
CA MET A 654 13.93 7.69 -18.18
C MET A 654 14.84 7.42 -16.96
N PRO A 655 14.55 6.39 -16.14
CA PRO A 655 15.34 6.09 -14.94
C PRO A 655 16.73 5.57 -15.30
N LEU A 656 17.73 6.45 -15.25
CA LEU A 656 19.14 6.16 -15.61
C LEU A 656 19.90 5.31 -14.57
N ILE A 657 19.31 5.05 -13.40
CA ILE A 657 19.89 4.23 -12.33
C ILE A 657 18.80 3.36 -11.69
N THR A 658 19.15 2.13 -11.30
CA THR A 658 18.28 1.26 -10.50
C THR A 658 18.13 1.80 -9.07
N VAL A 659 16.90 1.85 -8.56
CA VAL A 659 16.57 2.58 -7.32
C VAL A 659 17.33 2.07 -6.08
N SER A 660 17.74 0.80 -6.01
CA SER A 660 18.66 0.29 -4.97
C SER A 660 19.98 1.06 -4.90
N HIS A 661 20.52 1.52 -6.03
CA HIS A 661 21.71 2.40 -6.06
C HIS A 661 21.33 3.86 -5.75
N SER A 662 20.14 4.32 -6.13
CA SER A 662 19.61 5.62 -5.70
C SER A 662 19.49 5.74 -4.17
N LYS A 663 19.19 4.64 -3.45
CA LYS A 663 19.22 4.60 -1.97
C LYS A 663 20.56 5.09 -1.42
N ILE A 664 21.69 4.65 -2.01
CA ILE A 664 23.05 5.01 -1.57
C ILE A 664 23.24 6.53 -1.66
N LEU A 665 22.80 7.14 -2.76
CA LEU A 665 22.86 8.60 -2.96
C LEU A 665 21.96 9.35 -1.98
N LEU A 666 20.72 8.90 -1.79
CA LEU A 666 19.72 9.53 -0.93
C LEU A 666 20.02 9.39 0.57
N ILE A 667 20.76 8.36 1.00
CA ILE A 667 21.08 8.11 2.41
C ILE A 667 22.46 8.67 2.81
N LEU A 668 23.43 8.74 1.89
CA LEU A 668 24.74 9.33 2.16
C LEU A 668 24.83 10.80 1.76
N PHE A 669 24.57 11.14 0.50
CA PHE A 669 24.90 12.48 -0.02
C PHE A 669 23.90 13.54 0.42
N TYR A 670 22.59 13.24 0.41
CA TYR A 670 21.54 14.18 0.85
C TYR A 670 21.80 14.77 2.26
N PRO A 671 22.08 13.98 3.32
CA PRO A 671 22.33 14.53 4.65
C PRO A 671 23.75 15.09 4.89
N ILE A 672 24.71 14.87 3.99
CA ILE A 672 26.11 15.27 4.24
C ILE A 672 26.27 16.80 4.43
N ASN A 673 25.40 17.64 3.83
CA ASN A 673 25.49 19.08 4.07
C ASN A 673 25.15 19.47 5.52
N ALA A 674 24.09 18.88 6.09
CA ALA A 674 23.67 19.11 7.48
C ALA A 674 24.74 18.63 8.51
N LEU A 675 25.50 17.59 8.15
CA LEU A 675 26.70 17.16 8.88
C LEU A 675 27.86 18.16 8.73
N CYS A 676 28.14 18.63 7.52
CA CYS A 676 29.27 19.52 7.23
C CYS A 676 29.13 20.90 7.89
N ASN A 677 27.93 21.48 7.91
CA ASN A 677 27.69 22.87 8.31
C ASN A 677 28.31 23.25 9.69
N PRO A 678 28.13 22.50 10.79
CA PRO A 678 28.84 22.71 12.06
C PRO A 678 30.38 22.80 11.96
N PHE A 679 31.00 21.94 11.14
CA PHE A 679 32.44 21.95 10.91
C PHE A 679 32.86 23.18 10.09
N LEU A 680 32.08 23.56 9.09
CA LEU A 680 32.32 24.77 8.31
C LEU A 680 32.24 26.03 9.21
N TYR A 681 31.25 26.13 10.09
CA TYR A 681 31.15 27.26 11.04
C TYR A 681 32.34 27.33 12.00
N THR A 682 32.73 26.21 12.62
CA THR A 682 33.87 26.16 13.55
C THR A 682 35.20 26.45 12.86
N ILE A 683 35.49 25.79 11.74
CA ILE A 683 36.75 25.98 11.00
C ILE A 683 36.86 27.44 10.51
N PHE A 684 35.80 28.00 9.92
CA PHE A 684 35.87 29.30 9.28
C PHE A 684 35.63 30.52 10.20
N THR A 685 35.10 30.33 11.42
CA THR A 685 34.76 31.44 12.32
C THR A 685 35.64 31.47 13.58
N ARG A 686 36.66 32.34 13.58
CA ARG A 686 37.57 32.51 14.75
C ARG A 686 36.84 32.90 16.04
N ALA A 687 35.81 33.75 15.95
CA ALA A 687 34.99 34.16 17.09
C ALA A 687 34.23 32.97 17.70
N PHE A 688 33.55 32.17 16.86
CA PHE A 688 32.85 30.96 17.31
C PHE A 688 33.82 29.98 18.00
N ARG A 689 35.04 29.81 17.49
CA ARG A 689 36.08 29.00 18.19
C ARG A 689 36.50 29.58 19.54
N GLN A 690 36.39 30.89 19.78
CA GLN A 690 36.62 31.48 21.11
C GLN A 690 35.40 31.23 22.01
N GLU A 691 34.18 31.45 21.52
CA GLU A 691 32.92 31.22 22.24
C GLU A 691 32.76 29.73 22.64
N LEU A 692 33.00 28.79 21.73
CA LEU A 692 32.98 27.34 22.00
C LEU A 692 34.02 26.91 23.05
N ARG A 693 35.24 27.45 23.03
CA ARG A 693 36.25 27.15 24.06
C ARG A 693 35.91 27.74 25.43
N LEU A 694 35.18 28.85 25.47
CA LEU A 694 34.64 29.40 26.72
C LEU A 694 33.47 28.57 27.25
N LEU A 695 32.62 28.01 26.38
CA LEU A 695 31.56 27.08 26.74
C LEU A 695 32.13 25.76 27.28
N LEU A 696 33.07 25.14 26.55
CA LEU A 696 33.75 23.90 26.97
C LEU A 696 34.48 24.06 28.31
N ARG A 697 35.10 25.23 28.56
CA ARG A 697 35.73 25.55 29.87
C ARG A 697 34.72 25.74 31.01
N ARG A 698 33.44 26.01 30.72
CA ARG A 698 32.36 26.00 31.73
C ARG A 698 31.81 24.60 31.97
N CYS A 699 31.61 23.82 30.90
CA CYS A 699 31.09 22.45 31.01
C CYS A 699 32.11 21.49 31.65
N GLY A 700 33.39 21.61 31.31
CA GLY A 700 34.50 20.88 31.97
C GLY A 700 34.97 21.52 33.29
N GLY A 701 34.11 22.30 33.96
CA GLY A 701 34.48 23.21 35.06
C GLY A 701 34.57 22.59 36.47
N CYS A 702 34.28 21.29 36.64
CA CYS A 702 34.32 20.60 37.94
C CYS A 702 35.46 19.57 37.96
N GLY A 703 36.70 20.04 38.08
CA GLY A 703 37.92 19.23 37.85
C GLY A 703 39.10 19.48 38.80
N ALA A 704 38.88 20.05 39.99
CA ALA A 704 39.88 20.18 41.08
C ALA A 704 41.11 21.09 40.75
N PRO A 705 42.03 21.39 41.69
CA PRO A 705 42.10 21.03 43.11
C PRO A 705 41.81 22.18 44.11
N ARG A 706 41.67 21.79 45.38
CA ARG A 706 41.50 22.65 46.55
C ARG A 706 42.65 23.67 46.68
N ARG A 707 42.33 24.91 47.05
CA ARG A 707 43.23 25.75 47.87
C ARG A 707 42.61 25.93 49.26
N LEU A 708 43.43 25.73 50.29
CA LEU A 708 43.04 25.73 51.70
C LEU A 708 42.81 27.17 52.21
N PRO A 709 41.79 27.44 53.04
CA PRO A 709 41.55 28.79 53.58
C PRO A 709 42.16 29.02 54.99
N ARG A 710 42.87 30.16 55.12
CA ARG A 710 43.19 30.95 56.34
C ARG A 710 44.22 30.45 57.35
N LEU A 711 45.20 31.33 57.61
CA LEU A 711 45.63 31.96 58.89
C LEU A 711 46.67 33.07 58.55
N LEU A 712 46.89 34.17 59.29
CA LEU A 712 46.13 34.72 60.42
C LEU A 712 45.15 35.83 59.91
N GLY A 713 45.16 37.14 60.22
CA GLY A 713 45.98 38.06 61.05
C GLY A 713 47.20 38.67 60.33
N GLN A 714 47.52 39.98 60.42
CA GLN A 714 46.78 41.15 60.96
C GLN A 714 46.90 42.35 59.98
N GLY A 715 46.07 43.40 60.15
CA GLY A 715 46.13 44.63 59.32
C GLY A 715 46.86 45.80 60.00
N PRO A 716 46.85 47.00 59.36
CA PRO A 716 46.41 48.18 60.10
C PRO A 716 45.16 48.86 59.49
N ARG A 717 44.80 50.03 60.04
CA ARG A 717 43.44 50.63 60.04
C ARG A 717 43.25 51.76 58.99
N HIS A 718 42.03 52.32 58.99
CA HIS A 718 41.57 53.57 58.34
C HIS A 718 41.22 53.46 56.83
N THR A 719 40.11 54.01 56.31
CA THR A 719 38.96 54.73 56.94
C THR A 719 37.72 54.73 56.03
N GLY A 720 36.52 54.82 56.61
CA GLY A 720 35.34 55.41 55.96
C GLY A 720 34.41 54.45 55.17
N PRO A 721 33.07 54.67 55.17
CA PRO A 721 32.11 53.78 54.51
C PRO A 721 31.71 54.23 53.10
N CYS A 722 31.62 53.29 52.16
CA CYS A 722 31.09 53.56 50.82
C CYS A 722 29.58 53.27 50.73
N ARG A 723 28.74 54.32 50.69
CA ARG A 723 27.35 54.22 50.21
C ARG A 723 27.33 54.29 48.67
N LYS A 724 26.41 53.55 48.05
CA LYS A 724 25.98 53.73 46.63
C LYS A 724 25.21 55.08 46.48
N PRO A 725 24.87 55.58 45.26
CA PRO A 725 25.09 55.03 43.91
C PRO A 725 25.54 56.07 42.83
N SER A 726 25.61 55.59 41.58
CA SER A 726 25.12 56.26 40.35
C SER A 726 26.03 57.09 39.41
N SER A 727 25.85 56.77 38.12
CA SER A 727 25.76 57.68 36.96
C SER A 727 27.01 58.08 36.13
N LEU A 728 26.74 58.09 34.80
CA LEU A 728 27.15 59.06 33.78
C LEU A 728 28.55 59.08 33.11
N ARG A 729 28.44 59.12 31.77
CA ARG A 729 29.22 59.82 30.73
C ARG A 729 30.39 59.12 30.02
N PHE A 730 30.35 59.31 28.70
CA PHE A 730 31.42 59.06 27.73
C PHE A 730 32.44 60.21 27.79
N TYR A 731 33.68 59.91 27.39
CA TYR A 731 34.40 60.78 26.46
C TYR A 731 35.11 59.91 25.41
N ALA A 732 35.41 60.50 24.25
CA ALA A 732 36.14 59.85 23.16
C ALA A 732 37.26 60.78 22.68
N TYR A 733 38.37 60.21 22.22
CA TYR A 733 39.43 60.97 21.56
C TYR A 733 39.87 60.32 20.25
N HIS A 734 40.14 61.17 19.27
CA HIS A 734 40.68 60.85 17.96
C HIS A 734 42.18 61.10 17.96
N ILE A 735 42.99 60.23 17.36
CA ILE A 735 44.40 60.52 17.05
C ILE A 735 44.68 60.17 15.58
N LYS A 736 45.23 61.15 14.85
CA LYS A 736 45.87 60.96 13.53
C LYS A 736 47.29 60.44 13.74
N MET A 737 47.82 59.72 12.74
CA MET A 737 49.26 59.78 12.45
C MET A 737 49.48 60.13 10.97
N GLN A 738 50.29 61.15 10.73
CA GLN A 738 51.11 61.27 9.53
C GLN A 738 52.52 60.78 9.91
N GLY A 739 53.21 60.11 9.00
CA GLY A 739 54.56 59.62 9.25
C GLY A 739 55.62 60.70 8.97
N CYS A 740 56.82 60.48 9.48
CA CYS A 740 58.03 61.10 8.95
C CYS A 740 59.24 60.16 9.12
N ILE A 741 60.29 60.38 8.34
CA ILE A 741 61.50 59.57 8.24
C ILE A 741 62.57 60.12 9.18
N LEU A 742 63.42 59.27 9.76
CA LEU A 742 64.84 59.59 10.00
C LEU A 742 65.70 58.33 10.13
N ASN A 743 67.01 58.48 9.95
CA ASN A 743 67.99 57.42 9.69
C ASN A 743 69.30 57.71 10.46
N LYS A 744 69.94 56.67 11.03
CA LYS A 744 71.40 56.56 11.28
C LYS A 744 71.76 55.18 11.85
N GLY A 745 72.97 54.69 11.54
CA GLY A 745 73.61 53.53 12.18
C GLY A 745 74.39 53.92 13.46
N PRO A 746 75.56 53.32 13.80
CA PRO A 746 76.58 52.83 12.86
C PRO A 746 77.22 51.44 13.19
N LYS A 747 78.13 51.03 12.30
CA LYS A 747 79.06 49.87 12.35
C LYS A 747 78.39 48.50 12.23
#